data_AF-A0A2L2Y1W3-F1
#
_entry.id   AF-A0A2L2Y1W3-F1
#
_cell.length_a   1.000
_cell.length_b   1.000
_cell.length_c   1.000
_cell.angle_alpha   90.00
_cell.angle_beta   90.00
_cell.angle_gamma   90.00
#
_symmetry.space_group_name_H-M   'P 1'
#
loop_
_entity.id
_entity.type
_entity.pdbx_description
1 polymer ?
#
loop_
_entity_poly.entity_id
_entity_poly.type
_entity_poly.pdbx_seq_one_letter_code
_entity_poly.pdbx_strand_id
1 'polypeptide(L)'
;DEIDSEGEADIEYIEAERDIDSEEFFDVSFDIPSLKQRRKLIPTVDDGWKVQGGERKRKHYIKNNLRNNDVMSEEEAKIVSDVWRLPLKRRWCLYKYWMTCYINEKNRETLEFQNQLRSIHEEICELRTEEDMYICRQADVVGMTTTGAAKYRQIVQNLNPKIVIVEEAAEILESHLVTSLAPGTEHVILIGDHQQLRPSPTVHLLSVQYELNVSLFERMVQNGMDCHQLGIQHRMRPEIATLLVPHIYEKLENHESVTKYENIKGVMKNVFFITHNYSEQSEKDTKSHVNEHEAKFLLGLCKYFVQQGYDPSQITVLTTYSGQLFAMKKIISTKKIISGVKITVVDNYQGEENDIILISFVRSNEEGEIGFLKVSNRVCVALSRAKKGLFCIGNFQLLAERSNLWKNIVSRLQSNQAIGASLQLVCQNHPNISNDVAHEKDFDSVPEGGCTRNCEARLSCGHTCPLMCHTYDKNHELTKCLKPCNKKCSYGHPCNRKCSDECGLCRTLIMKTVESCRHQVKVRCYQSEEEIVCDKPCEKILSCGHTCLKKCGESCSVKCERICTVRSVICGHDIKVECFQSKNIDLLADKCTEPCRMQLACEHMCKGNCRRCHQGRLHVACLQPCKRILVCGHECKSPCSKSCPPCKRQCENRCVHSKCPKECGEPCKECTEPCEWQCIHKQCNRLCGQLCDRSPCDKPCPKVLNCKHACIGLCGEPCPRQCRICHQDEVTEIFFGSEDEPGAKFICLEDCKHIFEINGISQWMRTSQDSESRQILMKSCPKCTTVIRKNLRFGNVIKSCLQDIEKVKILTYGDKKRNILRAVKLAERLKSSSVRYGKSLLDICAPLLKVLNSGKSRSVQELTVMENIISVGEIFVKALKGKDIVMLTRVDSDKLIKNTVSEFKQYLEKTSLWLISFFRDEYLTASDQQLQELLWEVRRMESATKFLQYIAGRTIINYDSHFRSIIDCLMTYSPFCESSLAVFSEEFKALTEKYGGAVINVTEDEKKSILKAMALTKGHWFQCPRGHVYCITECGGAMQQSTCNECGEQIGGMNHALLPSNRVATDMDGSPRGAWS
;
A
#
# COMPACT_ATOMS: atom_id res chain seq x y z
N ASP A 1 1.28 19.07 -60.95
CA ASP A 1 2.04 20.28 -60.56
C ASP A 1 1.16 21.05 -59.58
N GLU A 2 1.34 21.12 -58.26
CA GLU A 2 2.42 20.80 -57.32
C GLU A 2 1.78 20.60 -55.90
N ILE A 3 2.56 20.14 -54.93
CA ILE A 3 2.22 19.55 -53.60
C ILE A 3 2.98 20.27 -52.44
N ASP A 4 2.44 20.18 -51.20
CA ASP A 4 3.04 20.22 -49.80
C ASP A 4 3.46 21.54 -49.07
N SER A 5 3.52 21.68 -47.71
CA SER A 5 2.99 20.97 -46.48
C SER A 5 3.34 21.70 -45.12
N GLU A 6 2.64 21.34 -44.01
CA GLU A 6 2.71 21.74 -42.55
C GLU A 6 2.56 20.49 -41.62
N GLY A 7 2.91 20.53 -40.29
CA GLY A 7 2.32 19.67 -39.20
C GLY A 7 3.16 19.32 -37.93
N GLU A 8 2.60 19.44 -36.69
CA GLU A 8 3.11 18.92 -35.37
C GLU A 8 1.95 18.63 -34.36
N ALA A 9 2.09 17.64 -33.46
CA ALA A 9 0.96 16.88 -32.87
C ALA A 9 1.01 16.42 -31.39
N ASP A 10 -0.14 15.89 -30.94
CA ASP A 10 -0.49 15.36 -29.62
C ASP A 10 -0.26 13.82 -29.48
N ILE A 11 0.36 13.32 -28.40
CA ILE A 11 0.80 11.93 -28.18
C ILE A 11 -0.05 11.23 -27.09
N GLU A 12 -1.00 10.34 -27.44
CA GLU A 12 -1.74 9.54 -26.45
C GLU A 12 -1.05 8.20 -26.09
N TYR A 13 -0.94 7.88 -24.79
CA TYR A 13 -0.45 6.57 -24.30
C TYR A 13 -1.60 5.55 -24.10
N ILE A 14 -1.55 4.45 -24.86
CA ILE A 14 -2.57 3.39 -24.95
C ILE A 14 -2.70 2.50 -23.68
N GLU A 15 -1.63 2.31 -22.90
CA GLU A 15 -1.63 1.30 -21.82
C GLU A 15 -2.47 1.69 -20.59
N ALA A 16 -2.76 2.98 -20.36
CA ALA A 16 -3.41 3.46 -19.14
C ALA A 16 -4.95 3.25 -19.05
N GLU A 17 -5.59 2.72 -20.11
CA GLU A 17 -7.06 2.51 -20.17
C GLU A 17 -7.52 1.05 -20.02
N ARG A 18 -6.61 0.11 -19.67
CA ARG A 18 -6.94 -1.32 -19.66
C ARG A 18 -7.09 -1.87 -18.24
N ASP A 19 -8.34 -2.13 -17.83
CA ASP A 19 -8.75 -2.72 -16.54
C ASP A 19 -8.63 -4.26 -16.50
N ILE A 20 -7.78 -4.87 -17.35
CA ILE A 20 -7.51 -6.32 -17.35
C ILE A 20 -6.02 -6.51 -17.69
N ASP A 21 -5.22 -6.89 -16.69
CA ASP A 21 -3.84 -7.34 -16.87
C ASP A 21 -3.80 -8.50 -17.88
N SER A 22 -3.18 -8.27 -19.04
CA SER A 22 -2.92 -9.32 -20.04
C SER A 22 -1.82 -10.30 -19.60
N GLU A 23 -1.11 -10.02 -18.51
CA GLU A 23 0.00 -10.84 -18.02
C GLU A 23 -0.43 -12.06 -17.20
N GLU A 24 -1.65 -12.10 -16.64
CA GLU A 24 -2.11 -13.29 -15.88
C GLU A 24 -2.49 -14.49 -16.77
N PHE A 25 -2.56 -14.32 -18.10
CA PHE A 25 -2.92 -15.39 -19.03
C PHE A 25 -1.78 -15.86 -19.93
N PHE A 26 -0.62 -15.20 -19.91
CA PHE A 26 0.43 -15.42 -20.92
C PHE A 26 1.45 -16.51 -20.58
N ASP A 27 1.28 -17.26 -19.47
CA ASP A 27 2.24 -18.30 -19.08
C ASP A 27 1.59 -19.65 -18.72
N VAL A 28 0.48 -19.98 -19.38
CA VAL A 28 0.04 -21.38 -19.43
C VAL A 28 0.31 -21.95 -20.82
N SER A 29 1.58 -22.25 -21.07
CA SER A 29 1.93 -23.31 -21.99
C SER A 29 1.29 -24.60 -21.47
N PHE A 30 0.07 -24.90 -21.90
CA PHE A 30 -0.51 -26.21 -21.69
C PHE A 30 0.19 -27.19 -22.63
N ASP A 31 1.39 -27.60 -22.23
CA ASP A 31 2.04 -28.79 -22.77
C ASP A 31 1.03 -29.93 -22.61
N ILE A 32 0.48 -30.38 -23.74
CA ILE A 32 -0.29 -31.62 -23.79
C ILE A 32 0.65 -32.68 -23.23
N PRO A 33 0.36 -33.30 -22.06
CA PRO A 33 1.19 -34.37 -21.57
C PRO A 33 1.16 -35.45 -22.65
N SER A 34 2.31 -35.73 -23.25
CA SER A 34 2.45 -36.83 -24.20
C SER A 34 1.80 -38.09 -23.60
N LEU A 35 1.30 -39.00 -24.43
CA LEU A 35 0.59 -40.23 -24.03
C LEU A 35 1.24 -41.01 -22.86
N LYS A 36 2.53 -40.81 -22.58
CA LYS A 36 3.28 -41.36 -21.45
C LYS A 36 2.93 -40.78 -20.06
N GLN A 37 2.40 -39.56 -19.94
CA GLN A 37 2.13 -38.89 -18.64
C GLN A 37 0.71 -39.12 -18.07
N ARG A 38 -0.18 -39.84 -18.78
CA ARG A 38 -1.55 -40.20 -18.31
C ARG A 38 -1.62 -41.17 -17.10
N ARG A 39 -0.50 -41.48 -16.44
CA ARG A 39 -0.41 -42.52 -15.40
C ARG A 39 -0.72 -42.06 -13.96
N LYS A 40 -1.06 -40.80 -13.69
CA LYS A 40 -1.16 -40.28 -12.31
C LYS A 40 -2.49 -39.64 -11.88
N LEU A 41 -3.57 -39.78 -12.65
CA LEU A 41 -4.89 -39.26 -12.25
C LEU A 41 -5.94 -40.38 -12.28
N ILE A 42 -6.08 -41.10 -11.18
CA ILE A 42 -7.27 -41.92 -10.89
C ILE A 42 -7.91 -41.32 -9.61
N PRO A 43 -9.20 -40.92 -9.65
CA PRO A 43 -9.91 -40.42 -8.48
C PRO A 43 -10.09 -41.50 -7.41
N THR A 44 -9.91 -41.16 -6.14
CA THR A 44 -10.39 -41.98 -5.03
C THR A 44 -11.91 -41.81 -4.92
N VAL A 45 -12.66 -42.75 -5.49
CA VAL A 45 -14.12 -42.83 -5.35
C VAL A 45 -14.45 -43.39 -3.97
N ASP A 46 -15.22 -42.61 -3.22
CA ASP A 46 -15.78 -42.94 -1.92
C ASP A 46 -17.04 -43.80 -2.13
N ASP A 47 -16.98 -45.08 -1.73
CA ASP A 47 -18.03 -46.08 -1.98
C ASP A 47 -19.04 -46.10 -0.83
N GLY A 48 -20.16 -45.37 -0.99
CA GLY A 48 -21.34 -45.43 -0.12
C GLY A 48 -22.33 -46.55 -0.45
N TRP A 49 -21.90 -47.62 -1.14
CA TRP A 49 -22.72 -48.79 -1.45
C TRP A 49 -22.39 -49.93 -0.47
N LYS A 50 -23.36 -50.42 0.31
CA LYS A 50 -23.21 -51.62 1.18
C LYS A 50 -23.43 -52.90 0.36
N VAL A 51 -22.48 -53.85 0.33
CA VAL A 51 -22.75 -55.26 -0.05
C VAL A 51 -22.04 -56.27 0.87
N GLN A 52 -22.62 -57.46 1.02
CA GLN A 52 -22.23 -58.53 1.94
C GLN A 52 -20.83 -59.16 1.70
N GLY A 53 -20.35 -59.88 2.72
CA GLY A 53 -19.06 -60.58 2.86
C GLY A 53 -18.53 -61.34 1.64
N GLY A 54 -18.03 -60.58 0.67
CA GLY A 54 -17.10 -60.95 -0.40
C GLY A 54 -16.28 -59.72 -0.86
N GLU A 55 -16.52 -58.57 -0.24
CA GLU A 55 -16.14 -57.24 -0.74
C GLU A 55 -14.66 -56.88 -0.61
N ARG A 56 -13.89 -57.37 0.38
CA ARG A 56 -12.45 -57.07 0.43
C ARG A 56 -11.70 -57.67 -0.77
N LYS A 57 -12.04 -58.91 -1.15
CA LYS A 57 -11.55 -59.54 -2.39
C LYS A 57 -12.11 -58.82 -3.63
N ARG A 58 -13.37 -58.38 -3.59
CA ARG A 58 -14.02 -57.62 -4.67
C ARG A 58 -13.41 -56.23 -4.89
N LYS A 59 -13.05 -55.51 -3.83
CA LYS A 59 -12.41 -54.18 -3.86
C LYS A 59 -10.98 -54.28 -4.36
N HIS A 60 -10.23 -55.30 -3.95
CA HIS A 60 -8.93 -55.62 -4.53
C HIS A 60 -9.04 -56.05 -6.01
N TYR A 61 -10.05 -56.87 -6.35
CA TYR A 61 -10.36 -57.28 -7.72
C TYR A 61 -10.75 -56.09 -8.60
N ILE A 62 -11.63 -55.19 -8.14
CA ILE A 62 -12.03 -53.96 -8.83
C ILE A 62 -10.80 -53.07 -9.00
N LYS A 63 -9.98 -52.87 -7.95
CA LYS A 63 -8.76 -52.06 -8.01
C LYS A 63 -7.72 -52.63 -8.97
N ASN A 64 -7.56 -53.95 -9.06
CA ASN A 64 -6.69 -54.60 -10.05
C ASN A 64 -7.25 -54.47 -11.47
N ASN A 65 -8.56 -54.62 -11.67
CA ASN A 65 -9.18 -54.47 -12.99
C ASN A 65 -9.17 -53.02 -13.46
N LEU A 66 -9.33 -52.03 -12.58
CA LEU A 66 -9.14 -50.60 -12.88
C LEU A 66 -7.69 -50.26 -13.27
N ARG A 67 -6.70 -51.04 -12.79
CA ARG A 67 -5.27 -50.90 -13.15
C ARG A 67 -4.87 -51.64 -14.42
N ASN A 68 -5.64 -52.63 -14.86
CA ASN A 68 -5.38 -53.36 -16.10
C ASN A 68 -5.69 -52.46 -17.31
N ASN A 69 -4.90 -52.53 -18.39
CA ASN A 69 -5.07 -51.74 -19.62
C ASN A 69 -5.78 -52.48 -20.76
N ASP A 70 -6.29 -53.70 -20.55
CA ASP A 70 -7.06 -54.42 -21.56
C ASP A 70 -8.38 -53.67 -21.88
N VAL A 71 -8.47 -53.11 -23.10
CA VAL A 71 -9.65 -52.42 -23.65
C VAL A 71 -10.21 -53.24 -24.81
N MET A 72 -11.54 -53.29 -24.95
CA MET A 72 -12.22 -53.97 -26.07
C MET A 72 -12.09 -53.14 -27.36
N SER A 73 -11.98 -53.79 -28.52
CA SER A 73 -11.98 -53.06 -29.80
C SER A 73 -13.38 -52.51 -30.15
N GLU A 74 -13.44 -51.53 -31.04
CA GLU A 74 -14.70 -50.90 -31.46
C GLU A 74 -15.62 -51.91 -32.18
N GLU A 75 -15.06 -52.79 -33.02
CA GLU A 75 -15.80 -53.83 -33.73
C GLU A 75 -16.38 -54.86 -32.75
N GLU A 76 -15.58 -55.27 -31.76
CA GLU A 76 -16.01 -56.20 -30.72
C GLU A 76 -17.13 -55.59 -29.86
N ALA A 77 -17.03 -54.30 -29.51
CA ALA A 77 -18.03 -53.61 -28.70
C ALA A 77 -19.38 -53.44 -29.44
N LYS A 78 -19.36 -53.20 -30.76
CA LYS A 78 -20.58 -53.08 -31.58
C LYS A 78 -21.36 -54.38 -31.73
N ILE A 79 -20.68 -55.53 -31.61
CA ILE A 79 -21.31 -56.86 -31.72
C ILE A 79 -22.03 -57.26 -30.41
N VAL A 80 -21.71 -56.62 -29.28
CA VAL A 80 -22.31 -56.92 -27.98
C VAL A 80 -23.74 -56.40 -27.92
N SER A 81 -24.72 -57.29 -28.10
CA SER A 81 -26.14 -56.99 -27.93
C SER A 81 -26.65 -57.17 -26.49
N ASP A 82 -26.02 -58.07 -25.72
CA ASP A 82 -26.39 -58.39 -24.34
C ASP A 82 -25.16 -58.51 -23.44
N VAL A 83 -24.99 -57.51 -22.57
CA VAL A 83 -23.83 -57.38 -21.66
C VAL A 83 -23.76 -58.52 -20.65
N TRP A 84 -24.89 -59.13 -20.28
CA TRP A 84 -24.95 -60.18 -19.26
C TRP A 84 -24.52 -61.55 -19.78
N ARG A 85 -24.43 -61.73 -21.10
CA ARG A 85 -23.86 -62.95 -21.71
C ARG A 85 -22.34 -62.94 -21.79
N LEU A 86 -21.71 -61.78 -21.59
CA LEU A 86 -20.25 -61.66 -21.61
C LEU A 86 -19.61 -62.18 -20.32
N PRO A 87 -18.43 -62.84 -20.41
CA PRO A 87 -17.59 -63.14 -19.25
C PRO A 87 -17.18 -61.87 -18.49
N LEU A 88 -17.01 -61.96 -17.17
CA LEU A 88 -16.72 -60.81 -16.31
C LEU A 88 -15.50 -59.99 -16.78
N LYS A 89 -14.43 -60.67 -17.26
CA LYS A 89 -13.24 -60.02 -17.81
C LYS A 89 -13.56 -59.14 -19.03
N ARG A 90 -14.40 -59.64 -19.94
CA ARG A 90 -14.80 -58.92 -21.16
C ARG A 90 -15.72 -57.74 -20.86
N ARG A 91 -16.54 -57.81 -19.81
CA ARG A 91 -17.34 -56.65 -19.33
C ARG A 91 -16.45 -55.50 -18.84
N TRP A 92 -15.35 -55.79 -18.16
CA TRP A 92 -14.37 -54.76 -17.77
C TRP A 92 -13.66 -54.13 -18.98
N CYS A 93 -13.35 -54.93 -20.00
CA CYS A 93 -12.82 -54.40 -21.28
C CYS A 93 -13.82 -53.46 -21.97
N LEU A 94 -15.11 -53.80 -21.95
CA LEU A 94 -16.19 -52.96 -22.51
C LEU A 94 -16.43 -51.69 -21.69
N TYR A 95 -16.43 -51.77 -20.35
CA TYR A 95 -16.54 -50.60 -19.47
C TYR A 95 -15.41 -49.59 -19.71
N LYS A 96 -14.17 -50.07 -19.86
CA LYS A 96 -13.03 -49.20 -20.18
C LYS A 96 -13.10 -48.62 -21.58
N TYR A 97 -13.62 -49.37 -22.55
CA TYR A 97 -13.91 -48.84 -23.87
C TYR A 97 -14.89 -47.66 -23.76
N TRP A 98 -16.02 -47.81 -23.05
CA TRP A 98 -16.96 -46.71 -22.82
C TRP A 98 -16.37 -45.56 -22.03
N MET A 99 -15.58 -45.82 -20.99
CA MET A 99 -14.88 -44.78 -20.24
C MET A 99 -13.89 -44.01 -21.12
N THR A 100 -13.18 -44.71 -22.02
CA THR A 100 -12.28 -44.12 -23.00
C THR A 100 -13.05 -43.27 -24.01
N CYS A 101 -14.19 -43.76 -24.51
CA CYS A 101 -15.08 -42.98 -25.38
C CYS A 101 -15.57 -41.71 -24.67
N TYR A 102 -16.03 -41.81 -23.42
CA TYR A 102 -16.52 -40.68 -22.64
C TYR A 102 -15.41 -39.65 -22.33
N ILE A 103 -14.22 -40.10 -21.94
CA ILE A 103 -13.05 -39.23 -21.73
C ILE A 103 -12.64 -38.56 -23.04
N ASN A 104 -12.62 -39.30 -24.15
CA ASN A 104 -12.27 -38.73 -25.46
C ASN A 104 -13.32 -37.71 -25.92
N GLU A 105 -14.60 -37.96 -25.67
CA GLU A 105 -15.67 -37.00 -25.92
C GLU A 105 -15.49 -35.73 -25.08
N LYS A 106 -15.21 -35.85 -23.77
CA LYS A 106 -14.93 -34.69 -22.90
C LYS A 106 -13.64 -33.95 -23.24
N ASN A 107 -12.60 -34.65 -23.67
CA ASN A 107 -11.38 -34.02 -24.17
C ASN A 107 -11.63 -33.28 -25.48
N ARG A 108 -12.46 -33.84 -26.37
CA ARG A 108 -12.87 -33.17 -27.62
C ARG A 108 -13.68 -31.91 -27.31
N GLU A 109 -14.67 -31.99 -26.42
CA GLU A 109 -15.43 -30.82 -25.95
C GLU A 109 -14.49 -29.76 -25.33
N THR A 110 -13.51 -30.17 -24.52
CA THR A 110 -12.53 -29.25 -23.91
C THR A 110 -11.65 -28.58 -24.96
N LEU A 111 -11.18 -29.34 -25.96
CA LEU A 111 -10.37 -28.79 -27.06
C LEU A 111 -11.19 -27.83 -27.93
N GLU A 112 -12.46 -28.15 -28.18
CA GLU A 112 -13.40 -27.26 -28.87
C GLU A 112 -13.56 -25.94 -28.10
N PHE A 113 -13.78 -25.98 -26.78
CA PHE A 113 -13.85 -24.76 -25.96
C PHE A 113 -12.52 -24.00 -25.91
N GLN A 114 -11.38 -24.69 -25.87
CA GLN A 114 -10.06 -24.06 -25.90
C GLN A 114 -9.80 -23.33 -27.22
N ASN A 115 -10.15 -23.96 -28.35
CA ASN A 115 -10.02 -23.35 -29.67
C ASN A 115 -10.97 -22.16 -29.82
N GLN A 116 -12.20 -22.27 -29.30
CA GLN A 116 -13.14 -21.14 -29.27
C GLN A 116 -12.59 -19.98 -28.43
N LEU A 117 -12.03 -20.26 -27.24
CA LEU A 117 -11.45 -19.23 -26.38
C LEU A 117 -10.23 -18.57 -27.03
N ARG A 118 -9.35 -19.35 -27.68
CA ARG A 118 -8.20 -18.81 -28.42
C ARG A 118 -8.65 -17.93 -29.59
N SER A 119 -9.59 -18.40 -30.40
CA SER A 119 -10.13 -17.64 -31.53
C SER A 119 -10.75 -16.32 -31.08
N ILE A 120 -11.55 -16.33 -30.01
CA ILE A 120 -12.15 -15.11 -29.46
C ILE A 120 -11.07 -14.18 -28.88
N HIS A 121 -10.03 -14.74 -28.25
CA HIS A 121 -8.93 -13.95 -27.71
C HIS A 121 -8.10 -13.28 -28.81
N GLU A 122 -7.75 -14.02 -29.87
CA GLU A 122 -7.07 -13.49 -31.06
C GLU A 122 -7.90 -12.38 -31.71
N GLU A 123 -9.21 -12.59 -31.87
CA GLU A 123 -10.13 -11.57 -32.41
C GLU A 123 -10.17 -10.31 -31.51
N ILE A 124 -10.20 -10.45 -30.19
CA ILE A 124 -10.13 -9.31 -29.27
C ILE A 124 -8.79 -8.57 -29.38
N CYS A 125 -7.67 -9.29 -29.52
CA CYS A 125 -6.35 -8.69 -29.67
C CYS A 125 -6.20 -7.96 -31.01
N GLU A 126 -6.74 -8.51 -32.09
CA GLU A 126 -6.80 -7.86 -33.40
C GLU A 126 -7.64 -6.59 -33.34
N LEU A 127 -8.86 -6.67 -32.80
CA LEU A 127 -9.75 -5.51 -32.65
C LEU A 127 -9.13 -4.40 -31.79
N ARG A 128 -8.42 -4.76 -30.71
CA ARG A 128 -7.68 -3.79 -29.89
C ARG A 128 -6.54 -3.14 -30.65
N THR A 129 -5.79 -3.92 -31.43
CA THR A 129 -4.70 -3.39 -32.25
C THR A 129 -5.22 -2.47 -33.36
N GLU A 130 -6.38 -2.79 -33.94
CA GLU A 130 -7.06 -1.91 -34.90
C GLU A 130 -7.57 -0.62 -34.25
N GLU A 131 -8.13 -0.70 -33.05
CA GLU A 131 -8.55 0.47 -32.26
C GLU A 131 -7.35 1.37 -31.94
N ASP A 132 -6.28 0.78 -31.39
CA ASP A 132 -5.01 1.47 -31.10
C ASP A 132 -4.43 2.13 -32.36
N MET A 133 -4.41 1.41 -33.48
CA MET A 133 -3.90 1.92 -34.75
C MET A 133 -4.78 3.05 -35.30
N TYR A 134 -6.10 2.97 -35.13
CA TYR A 134 -7.03 4.03 -35.52
C TYR A 134 -6.83 5.30 -34.69
N ILE A 135 -6.56 5.17 -33.39
CA ILE A 135 -6.23 6.29 -32.50
C ILE A 135 -4.88 6.89 -32.89
N CYS A 136 -3.83 6.05 -33.02
CA CYS A 136 -2.50 6.53 -33.40
C CYS A 136 -2.46 7.20 -34.78
N ARG A 137 -3.30 6.79 -35.74
CA ARG A 137 -3.41 7.46 -37.05
C ARG A 137 -4.02 8.86 -36.98
N GLN A 138 -4.71 9.21 -35.90
CA GLN A 138 -5.28 10.54 -35.70
C GLN A 138 -4.32 11.51 -35.02
N ALA A 139 -3.26 10.99 -34.40
CA ALA A 139 -2.19 11.77 -33.81
C ALA A 139 -1.12 12.07 -34.89
N ASP A 140 -0.69 13.33 -35.02
CA ASP A 140 0.42 13.67 -35.94
C ASP A 140 1.83 13.32 -35.35
N VAL A 141 1.94 12.91 -34.09
CA VAL A 141 3.16 12.54 -33.35
C VAL A 141 2.75 11.47 -32.37
N VAL A 142 3.49 10.36 -32.36
CA VAL A 142 3.27 9.25 -31.44
C VAL A 142 4.58 9.01 -30.68
N GLY A 143 4.57 9.33 -29.40
CA GLY A 143 5.68 9.06 -28.48
C GLY A 143 5.54 7.68 -27.84
N MET A 144 6.64 6.96 -27.80
CA MET A 144 6.75 5.66 -27.18
C MET A 144 8.18 5.44 -26.71
N THR A 145 8.36 4.68 -25.64
CA THR A 145 9.70 4.20 -25.27
C THR A 145 10.21 3.25 -26.34
N THR A 146 11.54 3.09 -26.47
CA THR A 146 12.14 2.19 -27.46
C THR A 146 11.74 0.72 -27.24
N THR A 147 11.57 0.30 -25.99
CA THR A 147 10.97 -0.99 -25.62
C THR A 147 9.51 -1.09 -26.03
N GLY A 148 8.74 -0.01 -25.86
CA GLY A 148 7.36 0.09 -26.36
C GLY A 148 7.29 -0.07 -27.88
N ALA A 149 8.15 0.62 -28.63
CA ALA A 149 8.23 0.50 -30.08
C ALA A 149 8.53 -0.93 -30.55
N ALA A 150 9.40 -1.65 -29.83
CA ALA A 150 9.68 -3.05 -30.10
C ALA A 150 8.47 -3.97 -29.80
N LYS A 151 7.76 -3.73 -28.68
CA LYS A 151 6.56 -4.48 -28.28
C LYS A 151 5.40 -4.27 -29.26
N TYR A 152 5.17 -3.02 -29.67
CA TYR A 152 4.09 -2.60 -30.56
C TYR A 152 4.54 -2.48 -32.03
N ARG A 153 5.51 -3.30 -32.43
CA ARG A 153 6.13 -3.24 -33.76
C ARG A 153 5.12 -3.28 -34.91
N GLN A 154 4.04 -4.06 -34.77
CA GLN A 154 3.01 -4.15 -35.80
C GLN A 154 2.26 -2.82 -35.98
N ILE A 155 2.01 -2.08 -34.89
CA ILE A 155 1.41 -0.74 -34.96
C ILE A 155 2.39 0.22 -35.64
N VAL A 156 3.66 0.24 -35.24
CA VAL A 156 4.69 1.12 -35.84
C VAL A 156 4.83 0.85 -37.35
N GLN A 157 4.86 -0.42 -37.76
CA GLN A 157 4.92 -0.79 -39.17
C GLN A 157 3.67 -0.38 -39.96
N ASN A 158 2.49 -0.51 -39.36
CA ASN A 158 1.22 -0.18 -40.01
C ASN A 158 0.92 1.32 -40.04
N LEU A 159 1.44 2.08 -39.06
CA LEU A 159 1.47 3.54 -39.07
C LEU A 159 2.43 4.04 -40.14
N ASN A 160 3.56 3.33 -40.31
CA ASN A 160 4.59 3.62 -41.29
C ASN A 160 5.05 5.09 -41.24
N PRO A 161 5.54 5.57 -40.08
CA PRO A 161 5.87 6.98 -39.88
C PRO A 161 6.99 7.42 -40.82
N LYS A 162 6.80 8.58 -41.45
CA LYS A 162 7.82 9.18 -42.33
C LYS A 162 8.97 9.82 -41.57
N ILE A 163 8.68 10.41 -40.41
CA ILE A 163 9.66 11.11 -39.56
C ILE A 163 9.70 10.43 -38.20
N VAL A 164 10.90 10.12 -37.71
CA VAL A 164 11.11 9.54 -36.38
C VAL A 164 12.12 10.41 -35.61
N ILE A 165 11.71 10.90 -34.44
CA ILE A 165 12.57 11.68 -33.53
C ILE A 165 12.92 10.80 -32.33
N VAL A 166 14.21 10.73 -31.99
CA VAL A 166 14.72 9.92 -30.89
C VAL A 166 15.50 10.81 -29.93
N GLU A 167 14.96 10.99 -28.71
CA GLU A 167 15.64 11.66 -27.60
C GLU A 167 16.55 10.67 -26.83
N GLU A 168 17.63 11.16 -26.23
CA GLU A 168 18.68 10.36 -25.58
C GLU A 168 19.21 9.23 -26.49
N ALA A 169 19.30 9.51 -27.80
CA ALA A 169 19.71 8.56 -28.83
C ALA A 169 21.10 7.96 -28.58
N ALA A 170 21.95 8.68 -27.83
CA ALA A 170 23.27 8.22 -27.43
C ALA A 170 23.24 7.03 -26.44
N GLU A 171 22.15 6.88 -25.66
CA GLU A 171 21.97 5.84 -24.64
C GLU A 171 21.18 4.63 -25.17
N ILE A 172 20.64 4.70 -26.38
CA ILE A 172 19.80 3.66 -26.97
C ILE A 172 20.64 2.65 -27.75
N LEU A 173 20.39 1.34 -27.52
CA LEU A 173 20.99 0.27 -28.31
C LEU A 173 20.62 0.43 -29.78
N GLU A 174 21.61 0.35 -30.67
CA GLU A 174 21.37 0.43 -32.11
C GLU A 174 20.29 -0.54 -32.58
N SER A 175 20.31 -1.78 -32.08
CA SER A 175 19.32 -2.80 -32.44
C SER A 175 17.89 -2.36 -32.12
N HIS A 176 17.66 -1.71 -30.98
CA HIS A 176 16.33 -1.22 -30.60
C HIS A 176 15.89 -0.06 -31.49
N LEU A 177 16.81 0.82 -31.87
CA LEU A 177 16.49 1.93 -32.75
C LEU A 177 16.13 1.41 -34.15
N VAL A 178 16.95 0.51 -34.72
CA VAL A 178 16.72 -0.07 -36.05
C VAL A 178 15.40 -0.84 -36.13
N THR A 179 15.03 -1.60 -35.08
CA THR A 179 13.75 -2.35 -35.07
C THR A 179 12.52 -1.45 -34.92
N SER A 180 12.72 -0.23 -34.41
CA SER A 180 11.68 0.79 -34.27
C SER A 180 11.44 1.58 -35.57
N LEU A 181 12.30 1.44 -36.58
CA LEU A 181 12.11 2.09 -37.88
C LEU A 181 11.16 1.26 -38.77
N ALA A 182 10.23 1.95 -39.42
CA ALA A 182 9.33 1.35 -40.41
C ALA A 182 9.91 1.46 -41.83
N PRO A 183 9.54 0.55 -42.76
CA PRO A 183 10.06 0.59 -44.14
C PRO A 183 9.83 1.90 -44.89
N GLY A 184 8.81 2.68 -44.53
CA GLY A 184 8.52 3.99 -45.10
C GLY A 184 9.08 5.17 -44.32
N THR A 185 10.02 4.96 -43.39
CA THR A 185 10.70 6.06 -42.70
C THR A 185 11.62 6.79 -43.68
N GLU A 186 11.39 8.08 -43.86
CA GLU A 186 12.12 8.96 -44.79
C GLU A 186 13.14 9.85 -44.06
N HIS A 187 12.86 10.25 -42.81
CA HIS A 187 13.72 11.14 -42.01
C HIS A 187 13.84 10.64 -40.56
N VAL A 188 15.06 10.56 -40.04
CA VAL A 188 15.34 10.20 -38.65
C VAL A 188 16.14 11.31 -37.99
N ILE A 189 15.63 11.86 -36.88
CA ILE A 189 16.28 12.91 -36.08
C ILE A 189 16.73 12.29 -34.77
N LEU A 190 18.05 12.31 -34.53
CA LEU A 190 18.66 11.72 -33.34
C LEU A 190 19.20 12.84 -32.45
N ILE A 191 18.64 12.98 -31.25
CA ILE A 191 19.05 13.96 -30.25
C ILE A 191 19.70 13.19 -29.11
N GLY A 192 20.94 13.52 -28.78
CA GLY A 192 21.65 12.89 -27.68
C GLY A 192 23.04 13.44 -27.50
N ASP A 193 23.71 12.98 -26.45
CA ASP A 193 25.08 13.35 -26.13
C ASP A 193 25.95 12.09 -26.02
N HIS A 194 26.73 11.82 -27.07
CA HIS A 194 27.64 10.68 -27.13
C HIS A 194 28.82 10.78 -26.13
N GLN A 195 29.00 11.93 -25.47
CA GLN A 195 29.94 12.10 -24.36
C GLN A 195 29.31 11.77 -22.99
N GLN A 196 27.99 11.52 -22.91
CA GLN A 196 27.26 10.99 -21.74
C GLN A 196 27.01 9.48 -21.88
N LEU A 197 26.09 8.86 -21.13
CA LEU A 197 25.99 7.40 -21.06
C LEU A 197 25.76 6.76 -22.44
N ARG A 198 26.44 5.62 -22.63
CA ARG A 198 26.24 4.69 -23.74
C ARG A 198 25.25 3.59 -23.34
N PRO A 199 24.58 2.93 -24.30
CA PRO A 199 23.74 1.79 -24.01
C PRO A 199 24.50 0.68 -23.29
N SER A 200 23.85 0.04 -22.32
CA SER A 200 24.41 -1.08 -21.56
C SER A 200 23.73 -2.39 -21.94
N PRO A 201 24.34 -3.26 -22.76
CA PRO A 201 23.78 -4.58 -23.02
C PRO A 201 23.91 -5.47 -21.78
N THR A 202 22.94 -6.38 -21.60
CA THR A 202 22.89 -7.30 -20.45
C THR A 202 24.13 -8.19 -20.35
N VAL A 203 24.73 -8.53 -21.50
CA VAL A 203 25.94 -9.35 -21.59
C VAL A 203 27.14 -8.45 -21.87
N HIS A 204 27.94 -8.19 -20.84
CA HIS A 204 29.14 -7.34 -20.91
C HIS A 204 30.14 -7.73 -22.01
N LEU A 205 30.27 -9.03 -22.31
CA LEU A 205 31.17 -9.52 -23.35
C LEU A 205 30.79 -8.94 -24.73
N LEU A 206 29.50 -8.72 -24.98
CA LEU A 206 29.02 -8.14 -26.23
C LEU A 206 29.43 -6.68 -26.39
N SER A 207 29.52 -5.92 -25.29
CA SER A 207 30.08 -4.56 -25.33
C SER A 207 31.57 -4.56 -25.67
N VAL A 208 32.34 -5.46 -25.04
CA VAL A 208 33.81 -5.42 -25.12
C VAL A 208 34.35 -6.01 -26.41
N GLN A 209 33.75 -7.11 -26.89
CA GLN A 209 34.25 -7.81 -28.08
C GLN A 209 33.60 -7.35 -29.39
N TYR A 210 32.35 -6.89 -29.33
CA TYR A 210 31.55 -6.59 -30.51
C TYR A 210 31.00 -5.17 -30.51
N GLU A 211 31.41 -4.32 -29.56
CA GLU A 211 31.05 -2.90 -29.47
C GLU A 211 29.54 -2.63 -29.49
N LEU A 212 28.73 -3.56 -28.98
CA LEU A 212 27.27 -3.45 -28.97
C LEU A 212 26.76 -2.28 -28.09
N ASN A 213 27.64 -1.68 -27.29
CA ASN A 213 27.37 -0.49 -26.51
C ASN A 213 27.58 0.82 -27.30
N VAL A 214 27.97 0.78 -28.58
CA VAL A 214 27.98 1.95 -29.44
C VAL A 214 26.57 2.17 -29.97
N SER A 215 25.99 3.33 -29.70
CA SER A 215 24.66 3.68 -30.20
C SER A 215 24.72 4.04 -31.69
N LEU A 216 23.58 3.99 -32.37
CA LEU A 216 23.51 4.42 -33.77
C LEU A 216 23.94 5.89 -33.92
N PHE A 217 23.53 6.74 -32.96
CA PHE A 217 23.92 8.15 -32.92
C PHE A 217 25.43 8.32 -32.87
N GLU A 218 26.09 7.65 -31.92
CA GLU A 218 27.55 7.72 -31.80
C GLU A 218 28.25 7.19 -33.06
N ARG A 219 27.79 6.08 -33.61
CA ARG A 219 28.37 5.52 -34.84
C ARG A 219 28.25 6.46 -36.04
N MET A 220 27.12 7.16 -36.18
CA MET A 220 26.92 8.15 -37.24
C MET A 220 27.90 9.33 -37.11
N VAL A 221 28.08 9.84 -35.89
CA VAL A 221 29.05 10.92 -35.61
C VAL A 221 30.48 10.46 -35.93
N GLN A 222 30.86 9.26 -35.51
CA GLN A 222 32.20 8.71 -35.79
C GLN A 222 32.46 8.49 -37.28
N ASN A 223 31.41 8.21 -38.06
CA ASN A 223 31.49 8.08 -39.51
C ASN A 223 31.50 9.42 -40.25
N GLY A 224 31.59 10.55 -39.53
CA GLY A 224 31.71 11.88 -40.11
C GLY A 224 30.39 12.47 -40.60
N MET A 225 29.24 11.99 -40.10
CA MET A 225 27.97 12.70 -40.33
C MET A 225 27.95 14.04 -39.59
N ASP A 226 27.35 15.05 -40.22
CA ASP A 226 27.19 16.38 -39.62
C ASP A 226 26.38 16.30 -38.33
N CYS A 227 26.97 16.77 -37.22
CA CYS A 227 26.35 16.81 -35.90
C CYS A 227 26.39 18.24 -35.37
N HIS A 228 25.22 18.82 -35.10
CA HIS A 228 25.10 20.18 -34.60
C HIS A 228 25.10 20.18 -33.05
N GLN A 229 26.15 20.75 -32.46
CA GLN A 229 26.29 20.84 -31.00
C GLN A 229 25.70 22.15 -30.45
N LEU A 230 24.86 22.06 -29.42
CA LEU A 230 24.43 23.22 -28.63
C LEU A 230 25.56 23.65 -27.68
N GLY A 231 26.09 24.87 -27.90
CA GLY A 231 27.31 25.34 -27.26
C GLY A 231 27.16 26.14 -25.96
N ILE A 232 25.94 26.43 -25.51
CA ILE A 232 25.67 27.28 -24.32
C ILE A 232 24.94 26.46 -23.25
N GLN A 233 25.46 26.44 -22.02
CA GLN A 233 24.85 25.74 -20.89
C GLN A 233 24.16 26.72 -19.91
N HIS A 234 23.01 26.29 -19.37
CA HIS A 234 22.14 27.08 -18.48
C HIS A 234 21.97 26.48 -17.08
N ARG A 235 22.62 25.35 -16.78
CA ARG A 235 22.38 24.57 -15.56
C ARG A 235 23.35 24.94 -14.44
N MET A 236 24.63 24.76 -14.71
CA MET A 236 25.68 24.64 -13.69
C MET A 236 26.48 25.93 -13.57
N ARG A 237 26.97 26.20 -12.35
CA ARG A 237 27.93 27.28 -12.13
C ARG A 237 29.20 27.14 -13.01
N PRO A 238 29.86 28.25 -13.39
CA PRO A 238 31.13 28.19 -14.12
C PRO A 238 32.20 27.34 -13.43
N GLU A 239 32.27 27.35 -12.09
CA GLU A 239 33.23 26.55 -11.35
C GLU A 239 33.03 25.04 -11.57
N ILE A 240 31.78 24.59 -11.71
CA ILE A 240 31.44 23.19 -12.02
C ILE A 240 31.73 22.90 -13.49
N ALA A 241 31.32 23.80 -14.39
CA ALA A 241 31.54 23.66 -15.84
C ALA A 241 33.02 23.49 -16.20
N THR A 242 33.93 24.18 -15.50
CA THR A 242 35.38 24.07 -15.72
C THR A 242 35.98 22.72 -15.37
N LEU A 243 35.24 21.83 -14.70
CA LEU A 243 35.67 20.44 -14.49
C LEU A 243 35.44 19.58 -15.74
N LEU A 244 34.47 19.97 -16.59
CA LEU A 244 34.08 19.26 -17.80
C LEU A 244 34.75 19.85 -19.04
N VAL A 245 35.03 21.16 -19.06
CA VAL A 245 35.65 21.86 -20.19
C VAL A 245 37.11 22.21 -19.88
N PRO A 246 38.10 21.90 -20.74
CA PRO A 246 37.99 21.32 -22.08
C PRO A 246 38.12 19.77 -22.12
N HIS A 247 38.03 19.10 -20.96
CA HIS A 247 38.46 17.71 -20.82
C HIS A 247 37.50 16.65 -21.37
N ILE A 248 36.19 16.95 -21.32
CA ILE A 248 35.11 16.12 -21.85
C ILE A 248 34.47 16.82 -23.04
N TYR A 249 34.20 18.11 -22.91
CA TYR A 249 33.70 18.95 -24.00
C TYR A 249 34.76 19.95 -24.40
N GLU A 250 35.07 20.08 -25.70
CA GLU A 250 36.06 21.03 -26.19
C GLU A 250 35.65 22.49 -25.91
N LYS A 251 34.38 22.82 -26.16
CA LYS A 251 33.81 24.15 -25.94
C LYS A 251 32.38 24.05 -25.39
N LEU A 252 32.14 24.68 -24.25
CA LEU A 252 30.81 24.86 -23.67
C LEU A 252 30.79 26.18 -22.91
N GLU A 253 30.04 27.15 -23.41
CA GLU A 253 29.95 28.50 -22.87
C GLU A 253 28.89 28.58 -21.77
N ASN A 254 29.09 29.45 -20.78
CA ASN A 254 28.16 29.62 -19.67
C ASN A 254 27.19 30.76 -19.98
N HIS A 255 25.88 30.51 -19.86
CA HIS A 255 24.90 31.57 -19.93
C HIS A 255 25.00 32.52 -18.71
N GLU A 256 24.66 33.81 -18.89
CA GLU A 256 24.78 34.82 -17.81
C GLU A 256 23.99 34.43 -16.55
N SER A 257 22.88 33.71 -16.70
CA SER A 257 22.03 33.26 -15.59
C SER A 257 22.78 32.45 -14.52
N VAL A 258 23.73 31.59 -14.92
CA VAL A 258 24.44 30.71 -13.98
C VAL A 258 25.51 31.44 -13.17
N THR A 259 25.92 32.64 -13.61
CA THR A 259 26.88 33.48 -12.89
C THR A 259 26.25 34.19 -11.69
N LYS A 260 24.91 34.32 -11.69
CA LYS A 260 24.12 35.05 -10.68
C LYS A 260 23.67 34.18 -9.51
N TYR A 261 24.01 32.89 -9.48
CA TYR A 261 23.60 32.00 -8.39
C TYR A 261 24.18 32.44 -7.03
N GLU A 262 23.44 32.14 -5.95
CA GLU A 262 23.85 32.40 -4.55
C GLU A 262 24.87 31.37 -4.04
N ASN A 263 25.85 31.80 -3.22
CA ASN A 263 26.84 30.89 -2.64
C ASN A 263 26.21 29.91 -1.65
N ILE A 264 26.78 28.71 -1.54
CA ILE A 264 26.32 27.68 -0.61
C ILE A 264 26.61 28.10 0.83
N LYS A 265 25.58 28.08 1.67
CA LYS A 265 25.65 28.48 3.08
C LYS A 265 26.45 27.45 3.86
N GLY A 266 27.24 27.94 4.82
CA GLY A 266 27.97 27.14 5.79
C GLY A 266 29.30 26.56 5.29
N VAL A 267 29.75 26.87 4.07
CA VAL A 267 31.00 26.37 3.47
C VAL A 267 31.76 27.51 2.80
N MET A 268 33.09 27.40 2.74
CA MET A 268 33.92 28.40 2.05
C MET A 268 33.82 28.33 0.52
N LYS A 269 33.56 27.14 -0.04
CA LYS A 269 33.55 26.90 -1.48
C LYS A 269 32.29 26.18 -1.92
N ASN A 270 31.78 26.56 -3.09
CA ASN A 270 30.61 25.95 -3.71
C ASN A 270 30.93 24.59 -4.36
N VAL A 271 32.20 24.37 -4.69
CA VAL A 271 32.71 23.11 -5.26
C VAL A 271 33.87 22.65 -4.40
N PHE A 272 33.80 21.42 -3.88
CA PHE A 272 34.90 20.87 -3.09
C PHE A 272 34.97 19.34 -3.12
N PHE A 273 36.18 18.80 -3.27
CA PHE A 273 36.46 17.38 -3.36
C PHE A 273 37.26 16.93 -2.14
N ILE A 274 36.69 16.04 -1.34
CA ILE A 274 37.30 15.48 -0.14
C ILE A 274 38.07 14.22 -0.52
N THR A 275 39.40 14.25 -0.42
CA THR A 275 40.26 13.11 -0.73
C THR A 275 40.57 12.27 0.50
N HIS A 276 40.52 10.95 0.38
CA HIS A 276 40.90 10.02 1.45
C HIS A 276 41.53 8.72 0.90
N ASN A 277 42.07 7.88 1.79
CA ASN A 277 42.66 6.58 1.48
C ASN A 277 41.97 5.40 2.21
N TYR A 278 40.83 5.60 2.85
CA TYR A 278 40.05 4.52 3.49
C TYR A 278 39.62 3.44 2.50
N SER A 279 39.91 2.18 2.82
CA SER A 279 39.61 1.03 1.95
C SER A 279 38.11 0.76 1.80
N GLU A 280 37.72 0.31 0.62
CA GLU A 280 36.38 -0.21 0.32
C GLU A 280 36.13 -1.59 0.96
N GLN A 281 34.86 -1.94 1.13
CA GLN A 281 34.40 -3.26 1.54
C GLN A 281 33.62 -3.91 0.37
N SER A 282 33.88 -5.19 0.10
CA SER A 282 33.15 -5.98 -0.90
C SER A 282 32.12 -6.89 -0.22
N GLU A 283 30.93 -6.98 -0.79
CA GLU A 283 29.89 -7.90 -0.33
C GLU A 283 30.06 -9.25 -1.05
N LYS A 284 30.10 -10.37 -0.32
CA LYS A 284 30.52 -11.68 -0.85
C LYS A 284 29.63 -12.25 -1.98
N ASP A 285 28.41 -11.73 -2.14
CA ASP A 285 27.41 -12.22 -3.10
C ASP A 285 27.05 -11.21 -4.22
N THR A 286 27.62 -9.99 -4.25
CA THR A 286 27.35 -9.01 -5.32
C THR A 286 28.61 -8.32 -5.81
N LYS A 287 28.67 -7.92 -7.10
CA LYS A 287 29.73 -7.04 -7.65
C LYS A 287 29.63 -5.59 -7.14
N SER A 288 29.00 -5.37 -5.98
CA SER A 288 28.78 -4.04 -5.42
C SER A 288 29.79 -3.73 -4.32
N HIS A 289 30.22 -2.49 -4.27
CA HIS A 289 31.24 -2.00 -3.34
C HIS A 289 30.63 -0.99 -2.38
N VAL A 290 31.14 -0.95 -1.15
CA VAL A 290 30.68 -0.06 -0.08
C VAL A 290 31.89 0.64 0.54
N ASN A 291 31.79 1.94 0.76
CA ASN A 291 32.75 2.70 1.55
C ASN A 291 32.03 3.38 2.70
N GLU A 292 32.17 2.79 3.88
CA GLU A 292 31.45 3.23 5.08
C GLU A 292 31.87 4.64 5.53
N HIS A 293 33.15 5.00 5.32
CA HIS A 293 33.67 6.34 5.63
C HIS A 293 32.98 7.40 4.76
N GLU A 294 32.92 7.18 3.44
CA GLU A 294 32.25 8.09 2.51
C GLU A 294 30.76 8.23 2.84
N ALA A 295 30.08 7.10 3.12
CA ALA A 295 28.66 7.10 3.46
C ALA A 295 28.37 7.94 4.70
N LYS A 296 29.12 7.71 5.79
CA LYS A 296 28.94 8.44 7.05
C LYS A 296 29.26 9.92 6.90
N PHE A 297 30.33 10.27 6.17
CA PHE A 297 30.71 11.65 5.94
C PHE A 297 29.65 12.42 5.14
N LEU A 298 29.19 11.89 3.99
CA LEU A 298 28.18 12.58 3.18
C LEU A 298 26.85 12.74 3.91
N LEU A 299 26.44 11.76 4.72
CA LEU A 299 25.23 11.87 5.52
C LEU A 299 25.39 12.89 6.66
N GLY A 300 26.59 13.03 7.24
CA GLY A 300 26.94 14.10 8.17
C GLY A 300 26.87 15.48 7.50
N LEU A 301 27.45 15.61 6.31
CA LEU A 301 27.43 16.84 5.52
C LEU A 301 26.00 17.21 5.07
N CYS A 302 25.21 16.23 4.68
CA CYS A 302 23.80 16.40 4.34
C CYS A 302 23.00 16.94 5.54
N LYS A 303 23.18 16.34 6.73
CA LYS A 303 22.58 16.84 7.98
C LYS A 303 23.00 18.30 8.24
N TYR A 304 24.28 18.62 8.05
CA TYR A 304 24.79 19.98 8.21
C TYR A 304 24.12 20.98 7.26
N PHE A 305 23.96 20.64 5.97
CA PHE A 305 23.25 21.53 5.03
C PHE A 305 21.78 21.73 5.39
N VAL A 306 21.08 20.69 5.83
CA VAL A 306 19.71 20.86 6.35
C VAL A 306 19.70 21.80 7.57
N GLN A 307 20.69 21.71 8.46
CA GLN A 307 20.85 22.63 9.60
C GLN A 307 21.22 24.07 9.17
N GLN A 308 21.82 24.28 7.99
CA GLN A 308 22.01 25.62 7.39
C GLN A 308 20.70 26.23 6.84
N GLY A 309 19.61 25.47 6.82
CA GLY A 309 18.29 25.91 6.35
C GLY A 309 18.01 25.58 4.88
N TYR A 310 18.72 24.62 4.30
CA TYR A 310 18.33 24.04 3.00
C TYR A 310 17.17 23.07 3.16
N ASP A 311 16.21 23.11 2.24
CA ASP A 311 15.14 22.10 2.21
C ASP A 311 15.71 20.75 1.74
N PRO A 312 15.32 19.61 2.34
CA PRO A 312 15.78 18.29 1.92
C PRO A 312 15.61 18.00 0.42
N SER A 313 14.60 18.58 -0.24
CA SER A 313 14.37 18.43 -1.69
C SER A 313 15.43 19.10 -2.57
N GLN A 314 16.15 20.10 -2.04
CA GLN A 314 17.22 20.82 -2.75
C GLN A 314 18.56 20.06 -2.75
N ILE A 315 18.62 18.91 -2.07
CA ILE A 315 19.84 18.12 -1.89
C ILE A 315 19.61 16.73 -2.47
N THR A 316 20.51 16.28 -3.35
CA THR A 316 20.56 14.88 -3.80
C THR A 316 21.91 14.27 -3.46
N VAL A 317 21.91 13.05 -2.94
CA VAL A 317 23.12 12.24 -2.76
C VAL A 317 23.21 11.20 -3.87
N LEU A 318 24.29 11.25 -4.65
CA LEU A 318 24.60 10.30 -5.70
C LEU A 318 25.71 9.35 -5.25
N THR A 319 25.63 8.11 -5.70
CA THR A 319 26.67 7.10 -5.52
C THR A 319 26.87 6.32 -6.80
N THR A 320 28.06 5.81 -7.03
CA THR A 320 28.36 5.02 -8.24
C THR A 320 28.08 3.52 -8.08
N TYR A 321 27.73 3.06 -6.87
CA TYR A 321 27.46 1.65 -6.58
C TYR A 321 26.17 1.45 -5.77
N SER A 322 25.40 0.43 -6.15
CA SER A 322 24.14 0.07 -5.49
C SER A 322 24.32 -0.39 -4.04
N GLY A 323 25.42 -1.07 -3.71
CA GLY A 323 25.76 -1.46 -2.33
C GLY A 323 25.87 -0.24 -1.42
N GLN A 324 26.57 0.80 -1.87
CA GLN A 324 26.68 2.07 -1.16
C GLN A 324 25.32 2.76 -1.01
N LEU A 325 24.45 2.69 -2.03
CA LEU A 325 23.07 3.21 -1.95
C LEU A 325 22.29 2.54 -0.81
N PHE A 326 22.33 1.21 -0.71
CA PHE A 326 21.66 0.47 0.35
C PHE A 326 22.26 0.76 1.73
N ALA A 327 23.58 0.88 1.83
CA ALA A 327 24.28 1.24 3.07
C ALA A 327 23.85 2.63 3.57
N MET A 328 23.79 3.63 2.67
CA MET A 328 23.34 4.99 3.01
C MET A 328 21.86 5.00 3.43
N LYS A 329 20.98 4.31 2.71
CA LYS A 329 19.55 4.19 3.06
C LYS A 329 19.33 3.56 4.44
N LYS A 330 20.15 2.56 4.81
CA LYS A 330 20.11 1.94 6.14
C LYS A 330 20.51 2.90 7.26
N ILE A 331 21.46 3.80 7.01
CA ILE A 331 21.87 4.81 8.01
C ILE A 331 20.79 5.90 8.16
N ILE A 332 20.15 6.31 7.05
CA ILE A 332 19.11 7.34 7.04
C ILE A 332 17.86 6.96 7.82
N SER A 333 17.43 5.70 7.76
CA SER A 333 16.23 5.24 8.47
C SER A 333 16.30 5.49 9.99
N THR A 334 17.52 5.67 10.53
CA THR A 334 17.77 5.97 11.94
C THR A 334 17.77 7.49 12.23
N LYS A 335 18.01 8.36 11.24
CA LYS A 335 18.17 9.82 11.39
C LYS A 335 16.98 10.59 10.78
N LYS A 336 15.98 10.96 11.60
CA LYS A 336 14.74 11.66 11.16
C LYS A 336 14.94 13.00 10.42
N ILE A 337 16.06 13.71 10.64
CA ILE A 337 16.29 15.05 10.07
C ILE A 337 16.50 15.00 8.55
N ILE A 338 16.97 13.88 8.01
CA ILE A 338 17.37 13.74 6.59
C ILE A 338 16.41 12.84 5.79
N SER A 339 15.20 12.58 6.29
CA SER A 339 14.25 11.64 5.66
C SER A 339 13.64 12.11 4.34
N GLY A 340 13.86 13.36 3.93
CA GLY A 340 13.35 13.94 2.67
C GLY A 340 14.38 14.03 1.53
N VAL A 341 15.62 13.58 1.75
CA VAL A 341 16.73 13.73 0.79
C VAL A 341 16.72 12.58 -0.22
N LYS A 342 16.82 12.88 -1.53
CA LYS A 342 16.89 11.86 -2.58
C LYS A 342 18.27 11.21 -2.60
N ILE A 343 18.32 9.88 -2.55
CA ILE A 343 19.55 9.10 -2.74
C ILE A 343 19.34 8.07 -3.84
N THR A 344 20.20 8.12 -4.86
CA THR A 344 20.13 7.23 -6.02
C THR A 344 21.53 6.97 -6.59
N VAL A 345 21.63 6.01 -7.51
CA VAL A 345 22.86 5.78 -8.28
C VAL A 345 22.96 6.79 -9.43
N VAL A 346 24.19 7.14 -9.82
CA VAL A 346 24.46 8.13 -10.90
C VAL A 346 23.72 7.78 -12.19
N ASP A 347 23.75 6.51 -12.61
CA ASP A 347 23.12 6.05 -13.86
C ASP A 347 21.60 6.30 -13.87
N ASN A 348 20.94 6.23 -12.71
CA ASN A 348 19.49 6.46 -12.58
C ASN A 348 19.11 7.94 -12.40
N TYR A 349 20.06 8.86 -12.54
CA TYR A 349 19.85 10.30 -12.36
C TYR A 349 20.16 11.11 -13.62
N GLN A 350 20.27 10.44 -14.78
CA GLN A 350 20.38 11.10 -16.07
C GLN A 350 19.11 11.91 -16.37
N GLY A 351 19.24 13.00 -17.12
CA GLY A 351 18.16 13.98 -17.34
C GLY A 351 17.80 14.85 -16.12
N GLU A 352 18.10 14.43 -14.89
CA GLU A 352 17.76 15.16 -13.68
C GLU A 352 18.84 16.19 -13.24
N GLU A 353 18.44 17.16 -12.43
CA GLU A 353 19.31 18.18 -11.82
C GLU A 353 18.85 18.58 -10.40
N ASN A 354 19.76 19.09 -9.56
CA ASN A 354 19.40 19.69 -8.26
C ASN A 354 20.35 20.83 -7.85
N ASP A 355 19.93 21.64 -6.88
CA ASP A 355 20.70 22.77 -6.35
C ASP A 355 22.05 22.30 -5.75
N ILE A 356 22.02 21.28 -4.87
CA ILE A 356 23.20 20.71 -4.22
C ILE A 356 23.29 19.22 -4.50
N ILE A 357 24.42 18.79 -5.07
CA ILE A 357 24.73 17.37 -5.31
C ILE A 357 25.90 16.94 -4.43
N LEU A 358 25.71 15.85 -3.71
CA LEU A 358 26.74 15.17 -2.92
C LEU A 358 27.08 13.84 -3.58
N ILE A 359 28.35 13.55 -3.88
CA ILE A 359 28.74 12.33 -4.62
C ILE A 359 29.72 11.48 -3.83
N SER A 360 29.42 10.19 -3.71
CA SER A 360 30.33 9.16 -3.20
C SER A 360 30.86 8.32 -4.37
N PHE A 361 32.19 8.26 -4.50
CA PHE A 361 32.87 7.51 -5.55
C PHE A 361 33.28 6.08 -5.14
N VAL A 362 33.30 5.79 -3.84
CA VAL A 362 33.44 4.47 -3.19
C VAL A 362 34.82 3.81 -3.35
N ARG A 363 35.39 3.82 -4.56
CA ARG A 363 36.54 3.00 -4.92
C ARG A 363 37.81 3.45 -4.22
N SER A 364 38.40 2.52 -3.50
CA SER A 364 39.64 2.68 -2.76
C SER A 364 40.18 1.29 -2.39
N ASN A 365 41.10 0.77 -3.21
CA ASN A 365 41.65 -0.58 -3.05
C ASN A 365 43.13 -0.60 -3.44
N GLU A 366 43.86 -1.59 -2.93
CA GLU A 366 45.29 -1.78 -3.20
C GLU A 366 45.56 -2.29 -4.63
N GLU A 367 44.57 -2.97 -5.23
CA GLU A 367 44.65 -3.51 -6.59
C GLU A 367 44.70 -2.43 -7.67
N GLY A 368 44.35 -1.18 -7.33
CA GLY A 368 44.37 -0.06 -8.25
C GLY A 368 43.17 -0.01 -9.20
N GLU A 369 42.10 -0.74 -8.89
CA GLU A 369 40.92 -0.87 -9.73
C GLU A 369 39.87 0.19 -9.42
N ILE A 370 39.58 1.06 -10.39
CA ILE A 370 38.60 2.15 -10.23
C ILE A 370 37.26 1.84 -10.94
N GLY A 371 37.16 0.69 -11.62
CA GLY A 371 35.94 0.16 -12.21
C GLY A 371 35.13 1.19 -13.01
N PHE A 372 33.91 1.46 -12.53
CA PHE A 372 32.94 2.41 -13.09
C PHE A 372 33.55 3.78 -13.42
N LEU A 373 34.56 4.22 -12.65
CA LEU A 373 35.18 5.54 -12.75
C LEU A 373 36.23 5.65 -13.84
N LYS A 374 36.55 4.55 -14.54
CA LYS A 374 37.39 4.58 -15.75
C LYS A 374 36.67 5.21 -16.93
N VAL A 375 35.33 5.16 -16.94
CA VAL A 375 34.50 5.58 -18.08
C VAL A 375 34.21 7.08 -17.98
N SER A 376 34.77 7.88 -18.90
CA SER A 376 34.60 9.34 -18.98
C SER A 376 33.13 9.77 -18.99
N ASN A 377 32.30 9.04 -19.71
CA ASN A 377 30.88 9.30 -19.90
C ASN A 377 30.10 9.32 -18.57
N ARG A 378 30.41 8.36 -17.70
CA ARG A 378 29.78 8.26 -16.37
C ARG A 378 30.25 9.37 -15.43
N VAL A 379 31.51 9.78 -15.56
CA VAL A 379 32.08 10.91 -14.81
C VAL A 379 31.43 12.22 -15.25
N CYS A 380 31.21 12.40 -16.56
CA CYS A 380 30.47 13.55 -17.10
C CYS A 380 29.09 13.66 -16.45
N VAL A 381 28.33 12.55 -16.47
CA VAL A 381 27.00 12.52 -15.85
C VAL A 381 27.09 12.82 -14.37
N ALA A 382 28.00 12.21 -13.61
CA ALA A 382 28.11 12.46 -12.17
C ALA A 382 28.33 13.95 -11.85
N LEU A 383 29.26 14.61 -12.55
CA LEU A 383 29.69 15.97 -12.22
C LEU A 383 28.75 17.05 -12.77
N SER A 384 27.89 16.75 -13.75
CA SER A 384 27.04 17.75 -14.44
C SER A 384 25.63 17.93 -13.86
N ARG A 385 25.31 17.30 -12.72
CA ARG A 385 23.95 17.32 -12.13
C ARG A 385 23.68 18.50 -11.18
N ALA A 386 24.74 19.15 -10.72
CA ALA A 386 24.65 20.24 -9.74
C ALA A 386 24.43 21.59 -10.41
N LYS A 387 23.46 22.36 -9.91
CA LYS A 387 23.25 23.75 -10.31
C LYS A 387 24.16 24.70 -9.54
N LYS A 388 24.11 24.64 -8.21
CA LYS A 388 24.75 25.62 -7.31
C LYS A 388 25.94 25.04 -6.53
N GLY A 389 25.85 23.81 -6.04
CA GLY A 389 26.87 23.22 -5.15
C GLY A 389 27.20 21.78 -5.49
N LEU A 390 28.50 21.47 -5.57
CA LEU A 390 29.00 20.12 -5.89
C LEU A 390 30.05 19.70 -4.86
N PHE A 391 29.72 18.69 -4.06
CA PHE A 391 30.63 18.14 -3.04
C PHE A 391 30.85 16.66 -3.29
N CYS A 392 32.10 16.28 -3.48
CA CYS A 392 32.46 14.90 -3.81
C CYS A 392 33.40 14.33 -2.76
N ILE A 393 33.29 13.04 -2.48
CA ILE A 393 34.24 12.31 -1.64
C ILE A 393 34.72 11.04 -2.35
N GLY A 394 36.02 10.75 -2.23
CA GLY A 394 36.62 9.55 -2.81
C GLY A 394 38.14 9.53 -2.69
N ASN A 395 38.76 8.45 -3.17
CA ASN A 395 40.21 8.33 -3.26
C ASN A 395 40.74 8.96 -4.56
N PHE A 396 40.79 10.29 -4.61
CA PHE A 396 41.19 11.02 -5.83
C PHE A 396 42.65 10.83 -6.23
N GLN A 397 43.52 10.46 -5.29
CA GLN A 397 44.89 10.05 -5.60
C GLN A 397 44.88 8.80 -6.49
N LEU A 398 44.18 7.75 -6.05
CA LEU A 398 44.02 6.53 -6.84
C LEU A 398 43.35 6.80 -8.19
N LEU A 399 42.32 7.65 -8.22
CA LEU A 399 41.62 7.99 -9.47
C LEU A 399 42.55 8.72 -10.46
N ALA A 400 43.35 9.68 -9.99
CA ALA A 400 44.29 10.44 -10.82
C ALA A 400 45.47 9.59 -11.33
N GLU A 401 45.94 8.62 -10.54
CA GLU A 401 46.99 7.69 -10.96
C GLU A 401 46.51 6.74 -12.06
N ARG A 402 45.22 6.39 -12.08
CA ARG A 402 44.65 5.36 -12.95
C ARG A 402 43.87 5.91 -14.15
N SER A 403 43.56 7.21 -14.19
CA SER A 403 42.82 7.83 -15.30
C SER A 403 43.32 9.25 -15.62
N ASN A 404 43.62 9.49 -16.89
CA ASN A 404 44.05 10.81 -17.38
C ASN A 404 42.96 11.88 -17.20
N LEU A 405 41.69 11.52 -17.33
CA LEU A 405 40.57 12.43 -17.08
C LEU A 405 40.58 12.90 -15.61
N TRP A 406 40.67 11.97 -14.68
CA TRP A 406 40.74 12.29 -13.26
C TRP A 406 42.00 13.07 -12.90
N LYS A 407 43.15 12.77 -13.52
CA LYS A 407 44.38 13.57 -13.37
C LYS A 407 44.17 15.03 -13.74
N ASN A 408 43.48 15.28 -14.86
CA ASN A 408 43.17 16.63 -15.31
C ASN A 408 42.17 17.35 -14.38
N ILE A 409 41.08 16.67 -13.99
CA ILE A 409 40.10 17.18 -13.03
C ILE A 409 40.77 17.52 -11.70
N VAL A 410 41.60 16.62 -11.16
CA VAL A 410 42.34 16.84 -9.91
C VAL A 410 43.31 18.00 -10.04
N SER A 411 44.04 18.12 -11.15
CA SER A 411 44.93 19.26 -11.40
C SER A 411 44.16 20.60 -11.42
N ARG A 412 42.97 20.61 -12.03
CA ARG A 412 42.10 21.79 -12.05
C ARG A 412 41.59 22.13 -10.64
N LEU A 413 41.13 21.14 -9.89
CA LEU A 413 40.69 21.31 -8.51
C LEU A 413 41.83 21.82 -7.62
N GLN A 414 43.06 21.32 -7.80
CA GLN A 414 44.25 21.81 -7.08
C GLN A 414 44.53 23.28 -7.40
N SER A 415 44.46 23.67 -8.68
CA SER A 415 44.66 25.08 -9.09
C SER A 415 43.62 26.02 -8.47
N ASN A 416 42.39 25.55 -8.30
CA ASN A 416 41.29 26.29 -7.67
C ASN A 416 41.24 26.11 -6.14
N GLN A 417 42.20 25.38 -5.55
CA GLN A 417 42.21 24.99 -4.13
C GLN A 417 40.89 24.35 -3.67
N ALA A 418 40.23 23.58 -4.54
CA ALA A 418 38.92 22.97 -4.37
C ALA A 418 39.00 21.46 -4.09
N ILE A 419 40.17 20.96 -3.67
CA ILE A 419 40.39 19.58 -3.24
C ILE A 419 41.30 19.56 -2.01
N GLY A 420 41.00 18.69 -1.05
CA GLY A 420 41.77 18.56 0.18
C GLY A 420 41.32 17.38 1.04
N ALA A 421 42.06 17.08 2.11
CA ALA A 421 41.71 16.01 3.05
C ALA A 421 40.52 16.36 3.95
N SER A 422 40.24 17.66 4.12
CA SER A 422 39.14 18.18 4.93
C SER A 422 38.39 19.28 4.19
N LEU A 423 37.09 19.41 4.49
CA LEU A 423 36.24 20.49 4.03
C LEU A 423 36.14 21.58 5.11
N GLN A 424 36.32 22.85 4.73
CA GLN A 424 36.16 23.98 5.65
C GLN A 424 34.70 24.41 5.78
N LEU A 425 34.12 24.14 6.95
CA LEU A 425 32.80 24.62 7.35
C LEU A 425 32.93 25.97 8.06
N VAL A 426 32.07 26.93 7.71
CA VAL A 426 32.08 28.29 8.28
C VAL A 426 30.79 28.55 9.01
N CYS A 427 30.90 29.06 10.24
CA CYS A 427 29.72 29.47 10.98
C CYS A 427 29.12 30.75 10.38
N GLN A 428 27.86 30.70 9.93
CA GLN A 428 27.15 31.86 9.38
C GLN A 428 27.00 33.01 10.38
N ASN A 429 26.88 32.69 11.68
CA ASN A 429 26.75 33.70 12.74
C ASN A 429 28.13 34.24 13.20
N HIS A 430 29.20 33.48 12.96
CA HIS A 430 30.57 33.83 13.34
C HIS A 430 31.53 33.55 12.18
N PRO A 431 31.60 34.44 11.18
CA PRO A 431 32.37 34.20 9.96
C PRO A 431 33.86 33.94 10.18
N ASN A 432 34.42 34.41 11.31
CA ASN A 432 35.82 34.20 11.68
C ASN A 432 36.11 32.80 12.25
N ILE A 433 35.10 31.95 12.42
CA ILE A 433 35.24 30.59 12.95
C ILE A 433 35.00 29.61 11.81
N SER A 434 36.06 28.91 11.42
CA SER A 434 36.05 27.81 10.46
C SER A 434 36.50 26.53 11.13
N ASN A 435 35.83 25.42 10.82
CA ASN A 435 36.19 24.08 11.28
C ASN A 435 36.48 23.19 10.08
N ASP A 436 37.61 22.49 10.10
CA ASP A 436 37.96 21.48 9.12
C ASP A 436 37.26 20.16 9.47
N VAL A 437 36.52 19.58 8.53
CA VAL A 437 35.87 18.26 8.69
C VAL A 437 36.38 17.26 7.67
N ALA A 438 36.86 16.10 8.14
CA ALA A 438 37.28 14.98 7.31
C ALA A 438 36.53 13.69 7.68
N HIS A 439 36.07 13.55 8.93
CA HIS A 439 35.39 12.37 9.47
C HIS A 439 34.00 12.71 10.01
N GLU A 440 33.14 11.69 10.16
CA GLU A 440 31.79 11.88 10.76
C GLU A 440 31.84 12.54 12.14
N LYS A 441 32.85 12.21 12.96
CA LYS A 441 33.00 12.77 14.31
C LYS A 441 33.39 14.25 14.30
N ASP A 442 33.98 14.74 13.22
CA ASP A 442 34.40 16.15 13.16
C ASP A 442 33.17 17.08 13.09
N PHE A 443 32.02 16.56 12.66
CA PHE A 443 30.75 17.29 12.73
C PHE A 443 30.29 17.57 14.18
N ASP A 444 30.88 16.93 15.19
CA ASP A 444 30.64 17.27 16.61
C ASP A 444 31.21 18.66 16.96
N SER A 445 32.14 19.20 16.16
CA SER A 445 32.60 20.59 16.26
C SER A 445 31.58 21.61 15.73
N VAL A 446 30.54 21.14 15.03
CA VAL A 446 29.43 21.93 14.47
C VAL A 446 28.05 21.33 14.81
N PRO A 447 27.75 21.09 16.09
CA PRO A 447 26.68 20.17 16.52
C PRO A 447 25.27 20.57 16.04
N GLU A 448 24.98 21.88 16.03
CA GLU A 448 23.69 22.48 15.65
C GLU A 448 23.76 23.22 14.30
N GLY A 449 24.76 22.93 13.47
CA GLY A 449 25.04 23.67 12.24
C GLY A 449 25.76 25.01 12.45
N GLY A 450 26.04 25.42 13.69
CA GLY A 450 26.94 26.53 14.00
C GLY A 450 28.13 26.10 14.85
N CYS A 451 28.96 27.06 15.26
CA CYS A 451 30.16 26.79 16.07
C CYS A 451 29.84 26.37 17.52
N THR A 452 30.86 25.93 18.26
CA THR A 452 30.76 25.49 19.66
C THR A 452 30.49 26.59 20.69
N ARG A 453 30.40 27.87 20.27
CA ARG A 453 30.00 28.97 21.16
C ARG A 453 28.55 28.83 21.58
N ASN A 454 28.23 29.16 22.82
CA ASN A 454 26.85 29.28 23.27
C ASN A 454 26.13 30.40 22.49
N CYS A 455 24.84 30.20 22.20
CA CYS A 455 24.05 31.23 21.56
C CYS A 455 23.78 32.40 22.53
N GLU A 456 24.15 33.62 22.14
CA GLU A 456 24.00 34.84 22.95
C GLU A 456 22.62 35.51 22.81
N ALA A 457 21.76 34.98 21.93
CA ALA A 457 20.44 35.53 21.69
C ALA A 457 19.55 35.47 22.94
N ARG A 458 18.78 36.54 23.19
CA ARG A 458 17.75 36.58 24.23
C ARG A 458 16.42 36.12 23.66
N LEU A 459 15.84 35.09 24.29
CA LEU A 459 14.48 34.65 24.04
C LEU A 459 13.50 35.76 24.49
N SER A 460 12.26 35.70 23.99
CA SER A 460 11.18 36.65 24.35
C SER A 460 10.92 36.78 25.86
N CYS A 461 11.28 35.75 26.64
CA CYS A 461 11.20 35.77 28.10
C CYS A 461 12.37 36.46 28.82
N GLY A 462 13.34 37.02 28.09
CA GLY A 462 14.53 37.70 28.61
C GLY A 462 15.71 36.78 28.96
N HIS A 463 15.52 35.46 28.92
CA HIS A 463 16.59 34.48 29.14
C HIS A 463 17.45 34.25 27.89
N THR A 464 18.73 33.98 28.09
CA THR A 464 19.65 33.57 27.01
C THR A 464 19.29 32.18 26.47
N CYS A 465 19.43 31.99 25.15
CA CYS A 465 19.23 30.72 24.47
C CYS A 465 20.09 29.60 25.12
N PRO A 466 19.53 28.39 25.35
CA PRO A 466 20.28 27.28 25.94
C PRO A 466 21.08 26.46 24.91
N LEU A 467 20.93 26.72 23.61
CA LEU A 467 21.59 25.99 22.54
C LEU A 467 22.97 26.58 22.24
N MET A 468 23.84 25.76 21.63
CA MET A 468 25.03 26.27 20.94
C MET A 468 24.62 27.06 19.70
N CYS A 469 25.54 27.80 19.10
CA CYS A 469 25.29 28.59 17.92
C CYS A 469 24.57 27.76 16.83
N HIS A 470 23.44 28.25 16.35
CA HIS A 470 22.59 27.58 15.36
C HIS A 470 22.02 28.58 14.35
N THR A 471 21.67 28.10 13.15
CA THR A 471 21.26 28.95 12.01
C THR A 471 19.84 28.73 11.52
N TYR A 472 19.22 27.60 11.90
CA TYR A 472 17.87 27.22 11.47
C TYR A 472 16.73 28.02 12.13
N ASP A 473 16.99 28.69 13.26
CA ASP A 473 16.01 29.51 14.00
C ASP A 473 16.62 30.86 14.37
N LYS A 474 16.86 31.71 13.36
CA LYS A 474 17.55 33.01 13.54
C LYS A 474 16.84 33.92 14.54
N ASN A 475 15.51 33.96 14.50
CA ASN A 475 14.69 34.81 15.37
C ASN A 475 14.36 34.16 16.73
N HIS A 476 14.77 32.91 16.95
CA HIS A 476 14.50 32.16 18.18
C HIS A 476 13.00 32.07 18.53
N GLU A 477 12.15 31.98 17.50
CA GLU A 477 10.70 31.90 17.64
C GLU A 477 10.25 30.49 18.06
N LEU A 478 11.01 29.48 17.65
CA LEU A 478 10.73 28.07 17.93
C LEU A 478 11.45 27.56 19.19
N THR A 479 12.52 28.24 19.60
CA THR A 479 13.37 27.85 20.72
C THR A 479 12.71 28.10 22.09
N LYS A 480 12.46 27.04 22.86
CA LYS A 480 11.79 27.12 24.17
C LYS A 480 12.78 27.34 25.32
N CYS A 481 12.45 28.27 26.23
CA CYS A 481 13.27 28.55 27.41
C CYS A 481 13.17 27.48 28.50
N LEU A 482 14.30 26.84 28.84
CA LEU A 482 14.39 25.82 29.89
C LEU A 482 14.73 26.36 31.28
N LYS A 483 15.08 27.65 31.42
CA LYS A 483 15.41 28.30 32.70
C LYS A 483 14.19 28.47 33.61
N PRO A 484 14.36 28.53 34.96
CA PRO A 484 13.27 28.74 35.90
C PRO A 484 12.56 30.09 35.70
N CYS A 485 11.27 30.16 36.02
CA CYS A 485 10.45 31.36 35.84
C CYS A 485 10.62 32.38 36.98
N ASN A 486 10.89 33.64 36.65
CA ASN A 486 11.07 34.72 37.64
C ASN A 486 9.76 35.46 38.04
N LYS A 487 8.59 35.00 37.60
CA LYS A 487 7.29 35.64 37.92
C LYS A 487 6.85 35.32 39.36
N LYS A 488 6.26 36.29 40.07
CA LYS A 488 5.71 36.13 41.43
C LYS A 488 4.18 36.11 41.40
N CYS A 489 3.53 35.42 42.35
CA CYS A 489 2.07 35.46 42.52
C CYS A 489 1.62 36.70 43.31
N SER A 490 0.30 36.91 43.41
CA SER A 490 -0.35 38.04 44.12
C SER A 490 0.00 38.15 45.61
N TYR A 491 0.46 37.06 46.24
CA TYR A 491 0.94 37.04 47.63
C TYR A 491 2.48 37.06 47.74
N GLY A 492 3.20 37.35 46.64
CA GLY A 492 4.66 37.54 46.63
C GLY A 492 5.52 36.28 46.49
N HIS A 493 4.93 35.10 46.29
CA HIS A 493 5.69 33.84 46.16
C HIS A 493 6.29 33.61 44.76
N PRO A 494 7.52 33.06 44.64
CA PRO A 494 8.17 32.78 43.36
C PRO A 494 7.58 31.56 42.62
N CYS A 495 7.60 31.58 41.29
CA CYS A 495 7.12 30.48 40.44
C CYS A 495 8.18 29.36 40.29
N ASN A 496 7.78 28.10 40.45
CA ASN A 496 8.68 26.94 40.36
C ASN A 496 8.63 26.21 39.00
N ARG A 497 8.06 26.82 37.96
CA ARG A 497 7.96 26.22 36.60
C ARG A 497 9.06 26.73 35.68
N LYS A 498 9.27 26.04 34.54
CA LYS A 498 10.13 26.51 33.46
C LYS A 498 9.51 27.75 32.82
N CYS A 499 10.33 28.67 32.34
CA CYS A 499 9.88 29.95 31.83
C CYS A 499 9.04 29.84 30.54
N SER A 500 9.20 28.76 29.76
CA SER A 500 8.37 28.47 28.59
C SER A 500 6.94 28.03 28.90
N ASP A 501 6.65 27.70 30.17
CA ASP A 501 5.35 27.16 30.58
C ASP A 501 4.48 28.27 31.18
N GLU A 502 3.16 28.20 30.96
CA GLU A 502 2.22 29.13 31.60
C GLU A 502 2.26 29.01 33.14
N CYS A 503 2.36 30.16 33.83
CA CYS A 503 2.38 30.24 35.28
C CYS A 503 0.98 29.96 35.86
N GLY A 504 0.81 28.81 36.50
CA GLY A 504 -0.46 28.44 37.15
C GLY A 504 -0.63 29.03 38.56
N LEU A 505 -1.75 28.67 39.23
CA LEU A 505 -2.08 29.09 40.60
C LEU A 505 -0.98 28.74 41.62
N CYS A 506 -0.79 29.62 42.62
CA CYS A 506 0.26 29.52 43.63
C CYS A 506 0.12 28.25 44.48
N ARG A 507 1.18 27.46 44.61
CA ARG A 507 1.18 26.19 45.35
C ARG A 507 1.75 26.29 46.78
N THR A 508 2.14 27.49 47.22
CA THR A 508 2.71 27.72 48.55
C THR A 508 1.66 27.47 49.62
N LEU A 509 2.04 26.75 50.67
CA LEU A 509 1.16 26.26 51.73
C LEU A 509 1.24 27.19 52.95
N ILE A 510 0.10 27.70 53.41
CA ILE A 510 -0.06 28.48 54.65
C ILE A 510 -0.83 27.66 55.68
N MET A 511 -0.57 27.90 56.97
CA MET A 511 -1.20 27.16 58.06
C MET A 511 -2.54 27.80 58.45
N LYS A 512 -3.65 27.04 58.38
CA LYS A 512 -4.97 27.43 58.92
C LYS A 512 -5.53 26.30 59.81
N THR A 513 -6.25 26.63 60.87
CA THR A 513 -6.74 25.65 61.87
C THR A 513 -8.20 25.29 61.60
N VAL A 514 -8.54 23.99 61.57
CA VAL A 514 -9.91 23.50 61.29
C VAL A 514 -10.69 23.28 62.59
N GLU A 515 -11.83 23.93 62.75
CA GLU A 515 -12.63 23.92 63.99
C GLU A 515 -13.17 22.54 64.39
N SER A 516 -13.52 21.67 63.43
CA SER A 516 -14.22 20.40 63.69
C SER A 516 -13.36 19.26 64.24
N CYS A 517 -12.04 19.26 63.98
CA CYS A 517 -11.12 18.21 64.42
C CYS A 517 -9.88 18.76 65.17
N ARG A 518 -9.81 20.09 65.35
CA ARG A 518 -8.73 20.86 66.01
C ARG A 518 -7.32 20.62 65.44
N HIS A 519 -7.21 20.15 64.20
CA HIS A 519 -5.92 19.98 63.52
C HIS A 519 -5.54 21.24 62.75
N GLN A 520 -4.25 21.56 62.77
CA GLN A 520 -3.66 22.60 61.92
C GLN A 520 -3.37 22.02 60.54
N VAL A 521 -3.92 22.62 59.49
CA VAL A 521 -3.85 22.10 58.12
C VAL A 521 -3.14 23.12 57.22
N LYS A 522 -2.20 22.62 56.41
CA LYS A 522 -1.47 23.40 55.41
C LYS A 522 -2.35 23.54 54.16
N VAL A 523 -2.94 24.71 53.95
CA VAL A 523 -3.80 25.01 52.78
C VAL A 523 -3.04 25.86 51.77
N ARG A 524 -3.39 25.75 50.49
CA ARG A 524 -2.70 26.53 49.44
C ARG A 524 -3.13 27.99 49.52
N CYS A 525 -2.19 28.88 49.22
CA CYS A 525 -2.32 30.34 49.27
C CYS A 525 -3.58 30.94 48.60
N TYR A 526 -4.25 30.21 47.69
CA TYR A 526 -5.44 30.68 46.97
C TYR A 526 -6.79 30.14 47.50
N GLN A 527 -6.81 29.28 48.53
CA GLN A 527 -8.04 28.62 49.02
C GLN A 527 -8.76 29.40 50.15
N SER A 528 -10.10 29.47 50.10
CA SER A 528 -10.97 30.16 51.08
C SER A 528 -11.29 29.29 52.31
N GLU A 529 -11.78 29.93 53.39
CA GLU A 529 -11.96 29.30 54.72
C GLU A 529 -13.13 28.31 54.83
N GLU A 530 -14.10 28.41 53.94
CA GLU A 530 -15.30 27.57 53.92
C GLU A 530 -15.07 26.19 53.26
N GLU A 531 -13.92 25.97 52.61
CA GLU A 531 -13.57 24.73 51.90
C GLU A 531 -12.69 23.76 52.72
N ILE A 532 -12.36 24.10 53.97
CA ILE A 532 -11.31 23.41 54.72
C ILE A 532 -11.86 22.20 55.50
N VAL A 533 -11.68 21.01 54.93
CA VAL A 533 -11.93 19.71 55.58
C VAL A 533 -10.64 19.21 56.27
N CYS A 534 -10.78 18.47 57.38
CA CYS A 534 -9.65 17.97 58.15
C CYS A 534 -8.88 16.85 57.42
N ASP A 535 -7.67 17.11 56.93
CA ASP A 535 -6.93 16.20 56.03
C ASP A 535 -6.07 15.12 56.72
N LYS A 536 -6.14 14.98 58.05
CA LYS A 536 -5.33 13.98 58.74
C LYS A 536 -5.76 12.55 58.35
N PRO A 537 -4.80 11.67 58.02
CA PRO A 537 -5.09 10.32 57.53
C PRO A 537 -5.73 9.46 58.63
N CYS A 538 -6.75 8.68 58.27
CA CYS A 538 -7.30 7.67 59.15
C CYS A 538 -6.24 6.57 59.41
N GLU A 539 -5.97 6.28 60.69
CA GLU A 539 -4.93 5.32 61.10
C GLU A 539 -5.35 3.84 60.98
N LYS A 540 -6.54 3.54 60.43
CA LYS A 540 -7.01 2.16 60.26
C LYS A 540 -6.32 1.48 59.07
N ILE A 541 -5.78 0.28 59.29
CA ILE A 541 -5.17 -0.57 58.26
C ILE A 541 -6.25 -1.48 57.65
N LEU A 542 -6.40 -1.45 56.32
CA LEU A 542 -7.33 -2.29 55.57
C LEU A 542 -6.72 -3.67 55.28
N SER A 543 -7.55 -4.68 55.00
CA SER A 543 -7.15 -6.09 54.80
C SER A 543 -6.13 -6.34 53.66
N CYS A 544 -5.97 -5.39 52.75
CA CYS A 544 -4.94 -5.43 51.69
C CYS A 544 -3.55 -4.94 52.14
N GLY A 545 -3.37 -4.62 53.43
CA GLY A 545 -2.11 -4.13 54.01
C GLY A 545 -1.87 -2.62 53.85
N HIS A 546 -2.79 -1.89 53.22
CA HIS A 546 -2.72 -0.43 53.06
C HIS A 546 -3.50 0.30 54.15
N THR A 547 -2.99 1.46 54.59
CA THR A 547 -3.68 2.40 55.47
C THR A 547 -4.86 3.07 54.77
N CYS A 548 -5.95 3.32 55.51
CA CYS A 548 -7.16 3.96 55.00
C CYS A 548 -6.85 5.36 54.44
N LEU A 549 -7.29 5.63 53.21
CA LEU A 549 -7.04 6.92 52.54
C LEU A 549 -8.06 8.01 52.89
N LYS A 550 -9.10 7.67 53.66
CA LYS A 550 -10.10 8.65 54.07
C LYS A 550 -9.58 9.51 55.22
N LYS A 551 -10.12 10.73 55.26
CA LYS A 551 -9.85 11.73 56.29
C LYS A 551 -10.55 11.33 57.60
N CYS A 552 -10.00 11.77 58.73
CA CYS A 552 -10.54 11.51 60.07
C CYS A 552 -12.06 11.83 60.23
N GLY A 553 -12.63 12.70 59.41
CA GLY A 553 -14.05 13.08 59.43
C GLY A 553 -15.00 12.24 58.56
N GLU A 554 -14.53 11.22 57.84
CA GLU A 554 -15.35 10.41 56.92
C GLU A 554 -15.46 8.93 57.35
N SER A 555 -16.62 8.30 57.14
CA SER A 555 -16.83 6.89 57.46
C SER A 555 -15.99 5.96 56.56
N CYS A 556 -15.21 5.08 57.19
CA CYS A 556 -14.23 4.21 56.50
C CYS A 556 -14.91 3.18 55.59
N SER A 557 -14.43 3.08 54.34
CA SER A 557 -14.86 2.11 53.33
C SER A 557 -14.02 0.82 53.42
N VAL A 558 -14.63 -0.33 53.17
CA VAL A 558 -13.98 -1.67 53.18
C VAL A 558 -13.13 -1.90 51.91
N LYS A 559 -13.21 -1.02 50.91
CA LYS A 559 -12.50 -1.14 49.62
C LYS A 559 -11.32 -0.16 49.55
N CYS A 560 -10.13 -0.63 49.18
CA CYS A 560 -8.91 0.18 49.15
C CYS A 560 -8.76 0.96 47.82
N GLU A 561 -9.01 2.26 47.87
CA GLU A 561 -8.98 3.20 46.74
C GLU A 561 -7.57 3.69 46.35
N ARG A 562 -6.50 3.08 46.89
CA ARG A 562 -5.13 3.50 46.60
C ARG A 562 -4.78 3.24 45.15
N ILE A 563 -4.36 4.27 44.42
CA ILE A 563 -3.96 4.12 43.02
C ILE A 563 -2.62 3.36 42.97
N CYS A 564 -2.65 2.17 42.40
CA CYS A 564 -1.48 1.34 42.10
C CYS A 564 -1.24 1.37 40.59
N THR A 565 0.03 1.41 40.18
CA THR A 565 0.39 1.18 38.78
C THR A 565 0.62 -0.31 38.59
N VAL A 566 -0.20 -0.93 37.75
CA VAL A 566 -0.14 -2.36 37.46
C VAL A 566 0.14 -2.53 35.98
N ARG A 567 1.16 -3.31 35.64
CA ARG A 567 1.44 -3.68 34.25
C ARG A 567 0.40 -4.69 33.79
N SER A 568 -0.36 -4.33 32.77
CA SER A 568 -1.41 -5.19 32.23
C SER A 568 -0.79 -6.40 31.55
N VAL A 569 -1.15 -7.61 32.02
CA VAL A 569 -0.79 -8.89 31.37
C VAL A 569 -1.41 -9.06 29.98
N ILE A 570 -2.40 -8.24 29.64
CA ILE A 570 -3.13 -8.27 28.37
C ILE A 570 -2.39 -7.48 27.29
N CYS A 571 -2.14 -6.20 27.53
CA CYS A 571 -1.59 -5.29 26.53
C CYS A 571 -0.15 -4.85 26.81
N GLY A 572 0.45 -5.30 27.91
CA GLY A 572 1.84 -5.01 28.28
C GLY A 572 2.10 -3.60 28.80
N HIS A 573 1.08 -2.74 28.83
CA HIS A 573 1.14 -1.33 29.24
C HIS A 573 0.90 -1.14 30.74
N ASP A 574 1.44 -0.05 31.30
CA ASP A 574 1.28 0.32 32.71
C ASP A 574 -0.01 1.11 32.95
N ILE A 575 -0.90 0.58 33.80
CA ILE A 575 -2.24 1.13 34.01
C ILE A 575 -2.42 1.50 35.48
N LYS A 576 -2.93 2.70 35.73
CA LYS A 576 -3.22 3.22 37.06
C LYS A 576 -4.64 2.85 37.47
N VAL A 577 -4.78 1.98 38.46
CA VAL A 577 -6.09 1.53 38.99
C VAL A 577 -6.07 1.50 40.51
N GLU A 578 -7.27 1.55 41.11
CA GLU A 578 -7.42 1.43 42.56
C GLU A 578 -7.01 0.02 43.02
N CYS A 579 -6.38 -0.08 44.19
CA CYS A 579 -5.76 -1.31 44.67
C CYS A 579 -6.75 -2.48 44.75
N PHE A 580 -8.01 -2.25 45.15
CA PHE A 580 -9.01 -3.32 45.15
C PHE A 580 -9.38 -3.83 43.74
N GLN A 581 -9.12 -3.03 42.70
CA GLN A 581 -9.35 -3.34 41.29
C GLN A 581 -8.11 -3.89 40.58
N SER A 582 -6.94 -3.90 41.24
CA SER A 582 -5.65 -4.31 40.66
C SER A 582 -5.63 -5.73 40.10
N LYS A 583 -6.51 -6.61 40.57
CA LYS A 583 -6.66 -7.99 40.09
C LYS A 583 -7.75 -8.17 39.03
N ASN A 584 -8.50 -7.12 38.69
CA ASN A 584 -9.54 -7.18 37.68
C ASN A 584 -8.93 -6.94 36.29
N ILE A 585 -8.64 -8.05 35.61
CA ILE A 585 -7.98 -8.10 34.30
C ILE A 585 -8.78 -7.35 33.22
N ASP A 586 -10.10 -7.48 33.22
CA ASP A 586 -10.97 -6.79 32.24
C ASP A 586 -10.95 -5.28 32.42
N LEU A 587 -11.00 -4.82 33.67
CA LEU A 587 -10.96 -3.40 33.98
C LEU A 587 -9.62 -2.77 33.59
N LEU A 588 -8.52 -3.51 33.69
CA LEU A 588 -7.22 -3.08 33.20
C LEU A 588 -7.25 -2.89 31.68
N ALA A 589 -7.76 -3.86 30.91
CA ALA A 589 -7.90 -3.71 29.46
C ALA A 589 -8.76 -2.51 29.05
N ASP A 590 -9.88 -2.28 29.75
CA ASP A 590 -10.82 -1.18 29.49
C ASP A 590 -10.29 0.21 29.91
N LYS A 591 -9.34 0.29 30.86
CA LYS A 591 -8.76 1.57 31.32
C LYS A 591 -7.48 1.96 30.56
N CYS A 592 -6.98 1.13 29.66
CA CYS A 592 -5.75 1.41 28.92
C CYS A 592 -5.92 2.52 27.88
N THR A 593 -5.18 3.62 28.01
CA THR A 593 -5.27 4.79 27.11
C THR A 593 -4.00 5.05 26.31
N GLU A 594 -3.03 4.14 26.36
CA GLU A 594 -1.79 4.25 25.58
C GLU A 594 -2.09 4.36 24.07
N PRO A 595 -1.38 5.26 23.34
CA PRO A 595 -1.65 5.51 21.93
C PRO A 595 -1.23 4.30 21.08
N CYS A 596 -2.09 3.88 20.15
CA CYS A 596 -1.87 2.69 19.34
C CYS A 596 -0.67 2.83 18.40
N ARG A 597 -0.55 3.98 17.69
CA ARG A 597 0.55 4.31 16.77
C ARG A 597 0.86 3.26 15.69
N MET A 598 -0.06 2.34 15.39
CA MET A 598 0.07 1.42 14.26
C MET A 598 -0.16 2.17 12.95
N GLN A 599 0.60 1.86 11.90
CA GLN A 599 0.38 2.41 10.56
C GLN A 599 -0.82 1.69 9.91
N LEU A 600 -1.83 2.45 9.50
CA LEU A 600 -3.03 1.94 8.82
C LEU A 600 -2.73 1.69 7.33
N ALA A 601 -3.61 0.96 6.63
CA ALA A 601 -3.52 0.72 5.19
C ALA A 601 -3.60 2.00 4.33
N CYS A 602 -4.08 3.10 4.92
CA CYS A 602 -4.09 4.44 4.32
C CYS A 602 -2.82 5.25 4.63
N GLU A 603 -1.76 4.60 5.13
CA GLU A 603 -0.46 5.17 5.52
C GLU A 603 -0.48 6.17 6.68
N HIS A 604 -1.66 6.55 7.15
CA HIS A 604 -1.83 7.35 8.36
C HIS A 604 -1.57 6.51 9.62
N MET A 605 -0.97 7.15 10.62
CA MET A 605 -0.82 6.58 11.95
C MET A 605 -2.17 6.52 12.68
N CYS A 606 -2.52 5.37 13.24
CA CYS A 606 -3.72 5.18 14.02
C CYS A 606 -3.76 6.15 15.20
N LYS A 607 -4.76 7.06 15.20
CA LYS A 607 -5.04 8.00 16.29
C LYS A 607 -5.85 7.40 17.44
N GLY A 608 -6.14 6.10 17.38
CA GLY A 608 -6.77 5.36 18.46
C GLY A 608 -5.83 5.13 19.63
N ASN A 609 -6.40 4.58 20.70
CA ASN A 609 -5.66 4.11 21.86
C ASN A 609 -5.91 2.62 22.08
N CYS A 610 -5.12 2.00 22.95
CA CYS A 610 -5.15 0.58 23.23
C CYS A 610 -6.57 0.06 23.53
N ARG A 611 -7.38 0.77 24.33
CA ARG A 611 -8.79 0.42 24.56
C ARG A 611 -9.63 0.44 23.28
N ARG A 612 -9.64 1.57 22.55
CA ARG A 612 -10.47 1.73 21.34
C ARG A 612 -10.01 0.86 20.18
N CYS A 613 -8.74 0.48 20.14
CA CYS A 613 -8.19 -0.44 19.14
C CYS A 613 -8.31 -1.90 19.57
N HIS A 614 -8.99 -2.19 20.70
CA HIS A 614 -9.09 -3.53 21.28
C HIS A 614 -7.74 -4.23 21.36
N GLN A 615 -6.76 -3.52 21.93
CA GLN A 615 -5.38 -3.96 22.11
C GLN A 615 -4.66 -4.30 20.78
N GLY A 616 -5.11 -3.71 19.67
CA GLY A 616 -4.56 -3.88 18.33
C GLY A 616 -5.36 -4.83 17.44
N ARG A 617 -6.42 -5.45 17.96
CA ARG A 617 -7.27 -6.41 17.23
C ARG A 617 -8.18 -5.74 16.18
N LEU A 618 -8.62 -4.51 16.44
CA LEU A 618 -9.46 -3.76 15.52
C LEU A 618 -9.11 -2.28 15.61
N HIS A 619 -8.45 -1.74 14.59
CA HIS A 619 -8.06 -0.34 14.59
C HIS A 619 -9.26 0.57 14.33
N VAL A 620 -9.20 1.79 14.89
CA VAL A 620 -10.23 2.80 14.62
C VAL A 620 -10.10 3.33 13.20
N ALA A 621 -11.22 3.69 12.57
CA ALA A 621 -11.24 4.27 11.24
C ALA A 621 -10.37 5.54 11.17
N CYS A 622 -9.70 5.75 10.03
CA CYS A 622 -8.89 6.94 9.83
C CYS A 622 -9.78 8.17 9.60
N LEU A 623 -9.78 9.10 10.56
CA LEU A 623 -10.51 10.37 10.48
C LEU A 623 -9.65 11.53 9.94
N GLN A 624 -8.47 11.25 9.38
CA GLN A 624 -7.67 12.29 8.73
C GLN A 624 -8.31 12.70 7.40
N PRO A 625 -8.25 13.99 7.03
CA PRO A 625 -8.76 14.44 5.74
C PRO A 625 -7.97 13.76 4.63
N CYS A 626 -8.68 13.21 3.65
CA CYS A 626 -8.04 12.47 2.56
C CYS A 626 -7.15 13.35 1.68
N LYS A 627 -7.56 14.61 1.42
CA LYS A 627 -6.85 15.60 0.59
C LYS A 627 -6.54 15.19 -0.86
N ARG A 628 -6.93 13.99 -1.30
CA ARG A 628 -6.81 13.55 -2.70
C ARG A 628 -7.70 14.40 -3.61
N ILE A 629 -7.21 14.76 -4.79
CA ILE A 629 -8.00 15.44 -5.82
C ILE A 629 -8.89 14.40 -6.51
N LEU A 630 -10.20 14.63 -6.49
CA LEU A 630 -11.18 13.78 -7.18
C LEU A 630 -11.15 14.07 -8.70
N VAL A 631 -11.65 13.16 -9.53
CA VAL A 631 -11.74 13.32 -11.00
C VAL A 631 -12.48 14.60 -11.45
N CYS A 632 -13.30 15.17 -10.58
CA CYS A 632 -13.98 16.44 -10.83
C CYS A 632 -13.09 17.69 -10.59
N GLY A 633 -11.84 17.53 -10.17
CA GLY A 633 -10.89 18.59 -9.81
C GLY A 633 -11.01 19.09 -8.37
N HIS A 634 -11.99 18.60 -7.60
CA HIS A 634 -12.19 19.02 -6.22
C HIS A 634 -11.37 18.19 -5.22
N GLU A 635 -10.79 18.86 -4.22
CA GLU A 635 -10.16 18.20 -3.08
C GLU A 635 -11.20 17.44 -2.22
N CYS A 636 -10.91 16.17 -1.93
CA CYS A 636 -11.71 15.29 -1.08
C CYS A 636 -11.65 15.75 0.38
N LYS A 637 -12.80 16.19 0.91
CA LYS A 637 -12.99 16.62 2.31
C LYS A 637 -13.43 15.48 3.24
N SER A 638 -13.62 14.27 2.71
CA SER A 638 -14.08 13.12 3.49
C SER A 638 -12.93 12.51 4.32
N PRO A 639 -13.25 11.80 5.42
CA PRO A 639 -12.29 10.96 6.13
C PRO A 639 -11.55 10.01 5.19
N CYS A 640 -10.29 9.72 5.49
CA CYS A 640 -9.45 8.87 4.67
C CYS A 640 -9.93 7.40 4.71
N SER A 641 -10.61 6.99 3.65
CA SER A 641 -10.89 5.60 3.30
C SER A 641 -10.00 5.16 2.13
N LYS A 642 -9.82 3.85 1.93
CA LYS A 642 -9.05 3.28 0.80
C LYS A 642 -9.56 3.84 -0.55
N SER A 643 -10.88 4.04 -0.65
CA SER A 643 -11.57 4.63 -1.81
C SER A 643 -12.30 5.93 -1.43
N CYS A 644 -12.16 6.99 -2.24
CA CYS A 644 -12.83 8.27 -2.00
C CYS A 644 -14.29 8.26 -2.48
N PRO A 645 -15.25 8.79 -1.69
CA PRO A 645 -16.64 8.87 -2.13
C PRO A 645 -16.84 9.93 -3.24
N PRO A 646 -17.94 9.84 -4.01
CA PRO A 646 -18.30 10.86 -5.00
C PRO A 646 -18.42 12.28 -4.41
N CYS A 647 -18.08 13.28 -5.22
CA CYS A 647 -18.07 14.69 -4.79
C CYS A 647 -19.49 15.23 -4.55
N LYS A 648 -19.75 15.77 -3.36
CA LYS A 648 -21.04 16.38 -2.97
C LYS A 648 -21.12 17.90 -3.16
N ARG A 649 -20.10 18.54 -3.75
CA ARG A 649 -20.15 19.98 -4.08
C ARG A 649 -21.16 20.23 -5.20
N GLN A 650 -21.63 21.47 -5.35
CA GLN A 650 -22.44 21.84 -6.50
C GLN A 650 -21.62 21.70 -7.79
N CYS A 651 -22.23 21.16 -8.86
CA CYS A 651 -21.54 20.98 -10.13
C CYS A 651 -21.25 22.34 -10.79
N GLU A 652 -20.01 22.54 -11.21
CA GLU A 652 -19.56 23.77 -11.86
C GLU A 652 -19.66 23.72 -13.39
N ASN A 653 -20.11 22.60 -13.96
CA ASN A 653 -20.29 22.44 -15.41
C ASN A 653 -21.35 23.40 -15.94
N ARG A 654 -21.00 24.13 -17.00
CA ARG A 654 -21.86 25.12 -17.64
C ARG A 654 -21.47 25.30 -19.11
N CYS A 655 -22.46 25.63 -19.94
CA CYS A 655 -22.26 26.12 -21.30
C CYS A 655 -22.84 27.55 -21.43
N VAL A 656 -22.85 28.08 -22.65
CA VAL A 656 -23.48 29.38 -22.96
C VAL A 656 -25.00 29.39 -22.71
N HIS A 657 -25.63 28.21 -22.81
CA HIS A 657 -27.09 28.06 -22.66
C HIS A 657 -27.55 27.82 -21.22
N SER A 658 -26.82 27.03 -20.43
CA SER A 658 -27.27 26.62 -19.09
C SER A 658 -26.14 26.18 -18.15
N LYS A 659 -26.45 26.06 -16.85
CA LYS A 659 -25.56 25.54 -15.79
C LYS A 659 -26.15 24.27 -15.18
N CYS A 660 -25.30 23.30 -14.81
CA CYS A 660 -25.76 22.06 -14.20
C CYS A 660 -26.31 22.28 -12.77
N PRO A 661 -27.54 21.84 -12.44
CA PRO A 661 -28.12 22.01 -11.10
C PRO A 661 -27.79 20.87 -10.12
N LYS A 662 -27.06 19.83 -10.55
CA LYS A 662 -26.80 18.62 -9.75
C LYS A 662 -25.55 18.74 -8.86
N GLU A 663 -25.37 17.78 -7.95
CA GLU A 663 -24.09 17.57 -7.26
C GLU A 663 -23.01 17.13 -8.25
N CYS A 664 -21.76 17.48 -7.98
CA CYS A 664 -20.64 17.35 -8.89
C CYS A 664 -20.31 15.88 -9.22
N GLY A 665 -20.49 14.97 -8.26
CA GLY A 665 -20.32 13.53 -8.45
C GLY A 665 -21.46 12.84 -9.19
N GLU A 666 -22.61 13.50 -9.39
CA GLU A 666 -23.67 12.96 -10.24
C GLU A 666 -23.35 13.18 -11.73
N PRO A 667 -23.76 12.25 -12.60
CA PRO A 667 -23.55 12.42 -14.03
C PRO A 667 -24.37 13.59 -14.59
N CYS A 668 -23.71 14.47 -15.34
CA CYS A 668 -24.30 15.62 -16.00
C CYS A 668 -25.11 15.19 -17.22
N LYS A 669 -26.15 15.96 -17.58
CA LYS A 669 -26.83 15.80 -18.87
C LYS A 669 -26.16 16.71 -19.90
N GLU A 670 -25.94 16.19 -21.10
CA GLU A 670 -25.40 16.96 -22.21
C GLU A 670 -26.39 18.02 -22.70
N CYS A 671 -25.87 19.13 -23.24
CA CYS A 671 -26.68 20.22 -23.77
C CYS A 671 -27.09 19.92 -25.22
N THR A 672 -28.40 19.98 -25.50
CA THR A 672 -28.98 19.69 -26.83
C THR A 672 -29.35 20.93 -27.63
N GLU A 673 -28.99 22.13 -27.15
CA GLU A 673 -29.15 23.38 -27.91
C GLU A 673 -28.16 23.43 -29.08
N PRO A 674 -28.46 24.14 -30.18
CA PRO A 674 -27.51 24.37 -31.28
C PRO A 674 -26.21 25.01 -30.79
N CYS A 675 -25.06 24.63 -31.33
CA CYS A 675 -23.78 25.21 -30.92
C CYS A 675 -23.63 26.66 -31.42
N GLU A 676 -23.39 27.62 -30.52
CA GLU A 676 -23.16 29.03 -30.87
C GLU A 676 -21.77 29.32 -31.49
N TRP A 677 -20.93 28.31 -31.73
CA TRP A 677 -19.57 28.53 -32.23
C TRP A 677 -19.58 28.91 -33.72
N GLN A 678 -19.70 30.21 -33.99
CA GLN A 678 -19.71 30.80 -35.33
C GLN A 678 -18.80 32.03 -35.41
N CYS A 679 -18.16 32.22 -36.57
CA CYS A 679 -17.50 33.46 -36.94
C CYS A 679 -17.83 33.79 -38.40
N ILE A 680 -17.41 34.96 -38.89
CA ILE A 680 -17.64 35.38 -40.29
C ILE A 680 -17.04 34.42 -41.34
N HIS A 681 -16.20 33.46 -40.93
CA HIS A 681 -15.52 32.52 -41.80
C HIS A 681 -16.04 31.07 -41.69
N LYS A 682 -16.61 30.67 -40.54
CA LYS A 682 -16.95 29.27 -40.22
C LYS A 682 -18.11 29.20 -39.23
N GLN A 683 -19.00 28.21 -39.35
CA GLN A 683 -20.13 27.98 -38.44
C GLN A 683 -20.24 26.50 -38.06
N CYS A 684 -20.49 26.21 -36.78
CA CYS A 684 -20.72 24.86 -36.27
C CYS A 684 -22.19 24.46 -36.49
N ASN A 685 -22.44 23.24 -36.96
CA ASN A 685 -23.80 22.72 -37.19
C ASN A 685 -24.21 21.63 -36.18
N ARG A 686 -23.35 21.33 -35.20
CA ARG A 686 -23.58 20.32 -34.16
C ARG A 686 -24.32 20.88 -32.95
N LEU A 687 -24.81 19.99 -32.09
CA LEU A 687 -25.38 20.35 -30.80
C LEU A 687 -24.26 20.76 -29.82
N CYS A 688 -24.58 21.62 -28.86
CA CYS A 688 -23.63 22.19 -27.91
C CYS A 688 -22.88 21.13 -27.08
N GLY A 689 -23.50 20.00 -26.75
CA GLY A 689 -22.88 18.89 -26.04
C GLY A 689 -22.01 17.97 -26.91
N GLN A 690 -22.19 17.99 -28.22
CA GLN A 690 -21.42 17.18 -29.16
C GLN A 690 -20.09 17.86 -29.51
N LEU A 691 -19.09 17.07 -29.92
CA LEU A 691 -17.87 17.61 -30.51
C LEU A 691 -18.23 18.46 -31.73
N CYS A 692 -17.67 19.67 -31.78
CA CYS A 692 -17.89 20.59 -32.87
C CYS A 692 -17.24 20.06 -34.15
N ASP A 693 -17.93 20.24 -35.28
CA ASP A 693 -17.52 19.78 -36.62
C ASP A 693 -16.65 20.77 -37.39
N ARG A 694 -16.41 21.95 -36.81
CA ARG A 694 -15.53 22.98 -37.38
C ARG A 694 -14.19 23.06 -36.66
N SER A 695 -13.14 23.38 -37.41
CA SER A 695 -11.84 23.77 -36.86
C SER A 695 -11.86 25.23 -36.34
N PRO A 696 -10.93 25.58 -35.43
CA PRO A 696 -10.66 26.96 -35.03
C PRO A 696 -10.44 27.92 -36.21
N CYS A 697 -10.59 29.22 -35.95
CA CYS A 697 -10.32 30.27 -36.93
C CYS A 697 -9.11 31.08 -36.50
N ASP A 698 -8.01 31.01 -37.25
CA ASP A 698 -6.74 31.67 -36.90
C ASP A 698 -6.56 33.04 -37.59
N LYS A 699 -7.62 33.54 -38.24
CA LYS A 699 -7.59 34.88 -38.82
C LYS A 699 -7.58 35.95 -37.72
N PRO A 700 -6.82 37.05 -37.90
CA PRO A 700 -6.72 38.11 -36.91
C PRO A 700 -8.07 38.79 -36.68
N CYS A 701 -8.28 39.30 -35.47
CA CYS A 701 -9.49 40.02 -35.13
C CYS A 701 -9.58 41.35 -35.91
N PRO A 702 -10.70 41.66 -36.61
CA PRO A 702 -10.86 42.91 -37.34
C PRO A 702 -11.17 44.12 -36.45
N LYS A 703 -11.27 43.94 -35.13
CA LYS A 703 -11.66 45.00 -34.19
C LYS A 703 -10.45 45.88 -33.79
N VAL A 704 -10.72 47.16 -33.59
CA VAL A 704 -9.77 48.12 -33.00
C VAL A 704 -10.13 48.32 -31.53
N LEU A 705 -9.14 48.30 -30.65
CA LEU A 705 -9.32 48.48 -29.20
C LEU A 705 -9.59 49.94 -28.84
N ASN A 706 -10.06 50.21 -27.61
CA ASN A 706 -10.37 51.57 -27.14
C ASN A 706 -9.16 52.53 -27.21
N CYS A 707 -7.94 52.00 -27.13
CA CYS A 707 -6.69 52.75 -27.32
C CYS A 707 -6.37 53.08 -28.81
N LYS A 708 -7.31 52.82 -29.73
CA LYS A 708 -7.19 53.01 -31.19
C LYS A 708 -6.16 52.12 -31.90
N HIS A 709 -5.55 51.16 -31.20
CA HIS A 709 -4.64 50.17 -31.76
C HIS A 709 -5.39 48.89 -32.17
N ALA A 710 -4.84 48.16 -33.16
CA ALA A 710 -5.40 46.90 -33.63
C ALA A 710 -5.43 45.84 -32.52
N CYS A 711 -6.48 45.00 -32.51
CA CYS A 711 -6.59 43.89 -31.57
C CYS A 711 -5.54 42.82 -31.87
N ILE A 712 -4.84 42.37 -30.81
CA ILE A 712 -3.85 41.28 -30.88
C ILE A 712 -4.50 39.87 -30.81
N GLY A 713 -5.83 39.81 -30.71
CA GLY A 713 -6.58 38.56 -30.62
C GLY A 713 -7.06 38.02 -31.96
N LEU A 714 -7.81 36.92 -31.89
CA LEU A 714 -8.35 36.21 -33.06
C LEU A 714 -9.82 36.50 -33.36
N CYS A 715 -10.20 36.22 -34.60
CA CYS A 715 -11.56 36.33 -35.09
C CYS A 715 -12.50 35.32 -34.42
N GLY A 716 -13.56 35.81 -33.76
CA GLY A 716 -14.59 34.98 -33.13
C GLY A 716 -14.33 34.63 -31.66
N GLU A 717 -13.20 35.07 -31.11
CA GLU A 717 -12.81 34.82 -29.72
C GLU A 717 -12.95 36.08 -28.83
N PRO A 718 -13.04 35.93 -27.50
CA PRO A 718 -13.01 37.06 -26.58
C PRO A 718 -11.74 37.90 -26.77
N CYS A 719 -11.91 39.16 -27.15
CA CYS A 719 -10.77 40.04 -27.44
C CYS A 719 -9.98 40.38 -26.16
N PRO A 720 -8.65 40.22 -26.16
CA PRO A 720 -7.78 40.77 -25.11
C PRO A 720 -8.02 42.27 -24.94
N ARG A 721 -7.98 42.76 -23.68
CA ARG A 721 -8.14 44.19 -23.40
C ARG A 721 -6.83 44.97 -23.60
N GLN A 722 -5.71 44.26 -23.47
CA GLN A 722 -4.35 44.74 -23.64
C GLN A 722 -4.00 44.86 -25.13
N CYS A 723 -3.18 45.85 -25.46
CA CYS A 723 -2.65 46.06 -26.79
C CYS A 723 -1.12 46.13 -26.73
N ARG A 724 -0.47 45.71 -27.81
CA ARG A 724 0.99 45.58 -27.87
C ARG A 724 1.75 46.91 -27.78
N ILE A 725 1.10 48.04 -28.04
CA ILE A 725 1.72 49.38 -27.97
C ILE A 725 1.58 50.00 -26.57
N CYS A 726 0.39 49.94 -25.96
CA CYS A 726 0.16 50.57 -24.66
C CYS A 726 0.53 49.67 -23.48
N HIS A 727 0.62 48.35 -23.68
CA HIS A 727 0.89 47.36 -22.63
C HIS A 727 2.00 46.42 -23.09
N GLN A 728 3.08 46.98 -23.65
CA GLN A 728 4.19 46.20 -24.21
C GLN A 728 4.76 45.24 -23.17
N ASP A 729 5.10 45.75 -21.98
CA ASP A 729 5.72 44.96 -20.91
C ASP A 729 4.87 43.77 -20.43
N GLU A 730 3.53 43.90 -20.39
CA GLU A 730 2.62 42.81 -19.96
C GLU A 730 2.37 41.75 -21.04
N VAL A 731 2.49 42.14 -22.32
CA VAL A 731 2.18 41.26 -23.47
C VAL A 731 3.45 40.61 -24.02
N THR A 732 4.63 41.18 -23.76
CA THR A 732 5.94 40.58 -24.06
C THR A 732 6.55 39.84 -22.87
N GLU A 733 5.85 39.74 -21.74
CA GLU A 733 6.26 38.91 -20.61
C GLU A 733 6.23 37.44 -21.04
N ILE A 734 7.43 36.88 -21.25
CA ILE A 734 7.62 35.52 -21.75
C ILE A 734 7.08 34.54 -20.71
N PHE A 735 6.02 33.81 -21.08
CA PHE A 735 5.40 32.78 -20.24
C PHE A 735 5.50 31.40 -20.89
N PHE A 736 5.32 31.31 -22.21
CA PHE A 736 5.48 30.10 -23.01
C PHE A 736 6.62 30.17 -24.05
N GLY A 737 7.27 31.32 -24.24
CA GLY A 737 8.50 31.44 -25.03
C GLY A 737 8.38 32.22 -26.34
N SER A 738 7.15 32.53 -26.79
CA SER A 738 6.85 33.15 -28.10
C SER A 738 6.10 34.49 -27.98
N GLU A 739 5.89 34.98 -26.76
CA GLU A 739 5.09 36.19 -26.47
C GLU A 739 5.68 37.49 -27.04
N ASP A 740 6.99 37.56 -27.23
CA ASP A 740 7.74 38.72 -27.70
C ASP A 740 7.79 38.86 -29.23
N GLU A 741 7.42 37.81 -29.97
CA GLU A 741 7.44 37.82 -31.43
C GLU A 741 6.48 38.86 -32.02
N PRO A 742 6.88 39.70 -33.00
CA PRO A 742 6.06 40.79 -33.55
C PRO A 742 4.70 40.36 -34.13
N GLY A 743 4.55 39.09 -34.51
CA GLY A 743 3.32 38.49 -35.05
C GLY A 743 2.42 37.78 -34.04
N ALA A 744 2.88 37.55 -32.80
CA ALA A 744 2.21 36.70 -31.83
C ALA A 744 0.76 37.15 -31.54
N LYS A 745 -0.14 36.16 -31.45
CA LYS A 745 -1.57 36.37 -31.21
C LYS A 745 -1.95 35.83 -29.85
N PHE A 746 -2.91 36.49 -29.22
CA PHE A 746 -3.29 36.20 -27.84
C PHE A 746 -4.75 35.80 -27.73
N ILE A 747 -5.03 34.88 -26.83
CA ILE A 747 -6.39 34.52 -26.44
C ILE A 747 -6.65 34.94 -24.99
N CYS A 748 -7.91 35.14 -24.64
CA CYS A 748 -8.33 35.44 -23.28
C CYS A 748 -9.22 34.30 -22.75
N LEU A 749 -8.85 33.70 -21.62
CA LEU A 749 -9.67 32.68 -20.97
C LEU A 749 -10.85 33.34 -20.23
N GLU A 750 -12.09 32.97 -20.54
CA GLU A 750 -13.26 33.64 -19.96
C GLU A 750 -13.40 33.44 -18.45
N ASP A 751 -12.98 32.27 -17.94
CA ASP A 751 -13.16 31.88 -16.53
C ASP A 751 -12.24 32.65 -15.56
N CYS A 752 -11.03 33.04 -16.00
CA CYS A 752 -10.06 33.75 -15.16
C CYS A 752 -9.54 35.08 -15.76
N LYS A 753 -9.92 35.40 -17.01
CA LYS A 753 -9.53 36.59 -17.80
C LYS A 753 -8.02 36.75 -18.04
N HIS A 754 -7.23 35.71 -17.78
CA HIS A 754 -5.82 35.69 -18.15
C HIS A 754 -5.67 35.60 -19.67
N ILE A 755 -4.67 36.31 -20.17
CA ILE A 755 -4.29 36.29 -21.58
C ILE A 755 -3.03 35.44 -21.76
N PHE A 756 -3.01 34.69 -22.85
CA PHE A 756 -1.88 33.84 -23.22
C PHE A 756 -1.65 33.91 -24.72
N GLU A 757 -0.39 33.78 -25.11
CA GLU A 757 -0.03 33.56 -26.50
C GLU A 757 -0.60 32.21 -26.97
N ILE A 758 -0.99 32.19 -28.24
CA ILE A 758 -1.85 31.18 -28.79
C ILE A 758 -1.19 29.82 -28.98
N ASN A 759 0.06 29.77 -29.39
CA ASN A 759 0.82 28.53 -29.58
C ASN A 759 1.09 27.90 -28.21
N GLY A 760 1.56 28.70 -27.25
CA GLY A 760 1.86 28.24 -25.89
C GLY A 760 0.65 27.67 -25.14
N ILE A 761 -0.49 28.38 -25.15
CA ILE A 761 -1.71 27.87 -24.48
C ILE A 761 -2.37 26.72 -25.24
N SER A 762 -2.22 26.65 -26.56
CA SER A 762 -2.71 25.50 -27.34
C SER A 762 -1.92 24.26 -26.99
N GLN A 763 -0.59 24.36 -26.89
CA GLN A 763 0.29 23.30 -26.42
C GLN A 763 -0.10 22.87 -24.99
N TRP A 764 -0.30 23.81 -24.06
CA TRP A 764 -0.77 23.51 -22.70
C TRP A 764 -2.11 22.76 -22.64
N MET A 765 -3.06 23.14 -23.49
CA MET A 765 -4.36 22.46 -23.55
C MET A 765 -4.21 21.02 -24.07
N ARG A 766 -3.15 20.71 -24.80
CA ARG A 766 -2.80 19.39 -25.34
C ARG A 766 -1.95 18.54 -24.38
N THR A 767 -1.07 19.14 -23.57
CA THR A 767 -0.06 18.48 -22.69
C THR A 767 -0.58 17.53 -21.58
N SER A 768 -1.86 17.19 -21.51
CA SER A 768 -2.35 16.13 -20.59
C SER A 768 -2.74 14.84 -21.31
N GLN A 769 -2.38 14.70 -22.59
CA GLN A 769 -2.43 13.44 -23.31
C GLN A 769 -1.12 12.63 -23.18
N ASP A 770 0.01 13.29 -22.87
CA ASP A 770 1.35 12.74 -23.12
C ASP A 770 2.12 12.19 -21.89
N SER A 771 1.57 12.28 -20.67
CA SER A 771 2.21 11.73 -19.46
C SER A 771 1.62 10.38 -19.07
N GLU A 772 2.45 9.34 -18.83
CA GLU A 772 2.15 7.96 -18.39
C GLU A 772 1.20 7.80 -17.17
N SER A 773 0.70 8.90 -16.60
CA SER A 773 -0.44 8.91 -15.70
C SER A 773 -1.58 9.74 -16.31
N ARG A 774 -2.45 9.11 -17.11
CA ARG A 774 -3.69 9.70 -17.63
C ARG A 774 -4.61 10.07 -16.45
N GLN A 775 -4.36 11.22 -15.84
CA GLN A 775 -5.23 11.73 -14.79
C GLN A 775 -6.47 12.33 -15.46
N ILE A 776 -7.58 11.60 -15.42
CA ILE A 776 -8.91 12.05 -15.87
C ILE A 776 -9.32 13.27 -15.01
N LEU A 777 -8.89 14.45 -15.44
CA LEU A 777 -9.07 15.74 -14.77
C LEU A 777 -9.31 16.85 -15.80
N MET A 778 -10.02 17.90 -15.38
CA MET A 778 -10.23 19.06 -16.23
C MET A 778 -8.97 19.90 -16.36
N LYS A 779 -8.73 20.45 -17.55
CA LYS A 779 -7.64 21.40 -17.81
C LYS A 779 -7.82 22.68 -16.99
N SER A 780 -6.72 23.23 -16.50
CA SER A 780 -6.72 24.42 -15.66
C SER A 780 -5.79 25.50 -16.21
N CYS A 781 -6.04 26.76 -15.83
CA CYS A 781 -5.24 27.90 -16.23
C CYS A 781 -3.80 27.77 -15.70
N PRO A 782 -2.76 27.91 -16.55
CA PRO A 782 -1.36 27.85 -16.13
C PRO A 782 -0.97 28.87 -15.05
N LYS A 783 -1.53 30.09 -15.11
CA LYS A 783 -1.19 31.19 -14.17
C LYS A 783 -1.86 31.06 -12.81
N CYS A 784 -3.08 30.51 -12.76
CA CYS A 784 -3.92 30.59 -11.55
C CYS A 784 -4.69 29.31 -11.20
N THR A 785 -4.39 28.21 -11.89
CA THR A 785 -4.96 26.86 -11.72
C THR A 785 -6.50 26.78 -11.74
N THR A 786 -7.16 27.84 -12.22
CA THR A 786 -8.61 27.87 -12.38
C THR A 786 -9.04 26.96 -13.51
N VAL A 787 -9.96 26.04 -13.26
CA VAL A 787 -10.44 25.07 -14.26
C VAL A 787 -11.09 25.80 -15.44
N ILE A 788 -10.66 25.44 -16.65
CA ILE A 788 -11.17 26.00 -17.90
C ILE A 788 -12.42 25.22 -18.29
N ARG A 789 -13.59 25.82 -18.04
CA ARG A 789 -14.91 25.22 -18.34
C ARG A 789 -15.50 25.81 -19.62
N LYS A 790 -15.13 27.06 -19.94
CA LYS A 790 -15.71 27.81 -21.05
C LYS A 790 -14.61 28.41 -21.93
N ASN A 791 -14.47 27.84 -23.13
CA ASN A 791 -13.67 28.40 -24.22
C ASN A 791 -14.17 27.78 -25.54
N LEU A 792 -14.43 28.61 -26.56
CA LEU A 792 -14.96 28.13 -27.83
C LEU A 792 -13.88 27.44 -28.67
N ARG A 793 -12.69 28.03 -28.76
CA ARG A 793 -11.53 27.46 -29.48
C ARG A 793 -11.13 26.09 -28.98
N PHE A 794 -11.05 25.92 -27.67
CA PHE A 794 -10.74 24.64 -27.03
C PHE A 794 -12.01 23.85 -26.64
N GLY A 795 -13.14 24.17 -27.25
CA GLY A 795 -14.43 23.55 -26.94
C GLY A 795 -14.41 22.03 -27.08
N ASN A 796 -13.72 21.49 -28.09
CA ASN A 796 -13.60 20.04 -28.29
C ASN A 796 -12.76 19.37 -27.20
N VAL A 797 -11.63 19.97 -26.79
CA VAL A 797 -10.79 19.47 -25.68
C VAL A 797 -11.57 19.47 -24.37
N ILE A 798 -12.25 20.57 -24.06
CA ILE A 798 -13.07 20.70 -22.84
C ILE A 798 -14.22 19.67 -22.85
N LYS A 799 -14.90 19.48 -24.00
CA LYS A 799 -15.98 18.49 -24.14
C LYS A 799 -15.48 17.05 -24.00
N SER A 800 -14.32 16.72 -24.58
CA SER A 800 -13.69 15.40 -24.45
C SER A 800 -13.32 15.11 -22.99
N CYS A 801 -12.60 16.02 -22.31
CA CYS A 801 -12.28 15.85 -20.89
C CYS A 801 -13.55 15.71 -20.03
N LEU A 802 -14.62 16.45 -20.35
CA LEU A 802 -15.90 16.31 -19.68
C LEU A 802 -16.52 14.93 -19.94
N GLN A 803 -16.52 14.42 -21.18
CA GLN A 803 -17.05 13.09 -21.50
C GLN A 803 -16.31 11.99 -20.73
N ASP A 804 -14.99 12.06 -20.60
CA ASP A 804 -14.22 11.05 -19.85
C ASP A 804 -14.50 11.10 -18.35
N ILE A 805 -14.60 12.31 -17.78
CA ILE A 805 -15.03 12.49 -16.39
C ILE A 805 -16.44 11.95 -16.18
N GLU A 806 -17.35 12.14 -17.14
CA GLU A 806 -18.72 11.62 -17.07
C GLU A 806 -18.77 10.08 -17.16
N LYS A 807 -17.90 9.43 -17.97
CA LYS A 807 -17.74 7.96 -17.98
C LYS A 807 -17.34 7.45 -16.58
N VAL A 808 -16.34 8.06 -15.94
CA VAL A 808 -15.92 7.69 -14.57
C VAL A 808 -17.03 7.92 -13.54
N LYS A 809 -17.78 9.02 -13.65
CA LYS A 809 -18.94 9.27 -12.80
C LYS A 809 -20.03 8.22 -13.00
N ILE A 810 -20.27 7.76 -14.22
CA ILE A 810 -21.23 6.69 -14.50
C ILE A 810 -20.77 5.36 -13.89
N LEU A 811 -19.48 5.02 -13.96
CA LEU A 811 -18.95 3.80 -13.35
C LEU A 811 -19.03 3.83 -11.81
N THR A 812 -18.67 4.96 -11.20
CA THR A 812 -18.64 5.12 -9.74
C THR A 812 -20.03 5.32 -9.13
N TYR A 813 -20.87 6.12 -9.77
CA TYR A 813 -22.23 6.41 -9.31
C TYR A 813 -23.21 5.31 -9.73
N GLY A 814 -23.04 4.69 -10.90
CA GLY A 814 -23.93 3.66 -11.45
C GLY A 814 -25.29 4.19 -11.94
N ASP A 815 -26.08 3.30 -12.55
CA ASP A 815 -27.45 3.62 -12.96
C ASP A 815 -28.38 3.71 -11.73
N LYS A 816 -29.12 4.82 -11.60
CA LYS A 816 -29.99 5.06 -10.43
C LYS A 816 -31.03 3.96 -10.24
N LYS A 817 -31.61 3.41 -11.32
CA LYS A 817 -32.62 2.34 -11.23
C LYS A 817 -31.99 1.01 -10.81
N ARG A 818 -30.85 0.63 -11.41
CA ARG A 818 -30.09 -0.58 -11.04
C ARG A 818 -29.60 -0.51 -9.60
N ASN A 819 -29.17 0.66 -9.12
CA ASN A 819 -28.70 0.84 -7.75
C ASN A 819 -29.85 0.74 -6.74
N ILE A 820 -31.01 1.32 -7.05
CA ILE A 820 -32.22 1.15 -6.22
C ILE A 820 -32.61 -0.34 -6.20
N LEU A 821 -32.61 -1.02 -7.35
CA LEU A 821 -32.89 -2.45 -7.41
C LEU A 821 -31.86 -3.28 -6.62
N ARG A 822 -30.57 -2.95 -6.70
CA ARG A 822 -29.51 -3.61 -5.93
C ARG A 822 -29.69 -3.37 -4.42
N ALA A 823 -30.05 -2.15 -4.01
CA ALA A 823 -30.36 -1.83 -2.61
C ALA A 823 -31.58 -2.62 -2.10
N VAL A 824 -32.63 -2.76 -2.91
CA VAL A 824 -33.81 -3.57 -2.60
C VAL A 824 -33.42 -5.05 -2.49
N LYS A 825 -32.65 -5.59 -3.45
CA LYS A 825 -32.14 -6.97 -3.39
C LYS A 825 -31.27 -7.22 -2.15
N LEU A 826 -30.44 -6.26 -1.75
CA LEU A 826 -29.66 -6.36 -0.52
C LEU A 826 -30.55 -6.32 0.73
N ALA A 827 -31.61 -5.50 0.74
CA ALA A 827 -32.60 -5.48 1.82
C ALA A 827 -33.38 -6.81 1.91
N GLU A 828 -33.73 -7.39 0.76
CA GLU A 828 -34.38 -8.71 0.67
C GLU A 828 -33.44 -9.84 1.09
N ARG A 829 -32.15 -9.78 0.71
CA ARG A 829 -31.12 -10.70 1.21
C ARG A 829 -31.01 -10.61 2.73
N LEU A 830 -30.96 -9.40 3.29
CA LEU A 830 -30.92 -9.22 4.74
C LEU A 830 -32.18 -9.79 5.44
N LYS A 831 -33.36 -9.53 4.87
CA LYS A 831 -34.64 -10.07 5.39
C LYS A 831 -34.71 -11.59 5.26
N SER A 832 -34.29 -12.17 4.15
CA SER A 832 -34.31 -13.64 3.95
C SER A 832 -33.26 -14.35 4.80
N SER A 833 -32.05 -13.78 4.93
CA SER A 833 -31.02 -14.25 5.86
C SER A 833 -31.50 -14.18 7.31
N SER A 834 -32.34 -13.22 7.69
CA SER A 834 -32.94 -13.18 9.03
C SER A 834 -33.88 -14.37 9.34
N VAL A 835 -34.53 -14.92 8.32
CA VAL A 835 -35.36 -16.14 8.46
C VAL A 835 -34.47 -17.37 8.70
N ARG A 836 -33.34 -17.44 8.01
CA ARG A 836 -32.36 -18.53 8.14
C ARG A 836 -31.57 -18.47 9.45
N TYR A 837 -31.26 -17.27 9.94
CA TYR A 837 -30.34 -17.05 11.05
C TYR A 837 -30.99 -16.55 12.35
N GLY A 838 -32.28 -16.19 12.35
CA GLY A 838 -33.03 -15.69 13.50
C GLY A 838 -33.09 -14.14 13.57
N LYS A 839 -33.90 -13.60 14.51
CA LYS A 839 -34.06 -12.13 14.71
C LYS A 839 -32.74 -11.40 15.01
N SER A 840 -31.74 -12.10 15.54
CA SER A 840 -30.45 -11.53 15.92
C SER A 840 -29.71 -10.82 14.78
N LEU A 841 -29.73 -11.34 13.54
CA LEU A 841 -29.11 -10.66 12.38
C LEU A 841 -29.84 -9.35 12.04
N LEU A 842 -31.17 -9.37 12.19
CA LEU A 842 -32.05 -8.24 11.94
C LEU A 842 -31.83 -7.13 12.98
N ASP A 843 -31.61 -7.49 14.24
CA ASP A 843 -31.34 -6.56 15.33
C ASP A 843 -29.95 -5.92 15.20
N ILE A 844 -28.94 -6.71 14.78
CA ILE A 844 -27.57 -6.25 14.54
C ILE A 844 -27.52 -5.28 13.36
N CYS A 845 -28.18 -5.63 12.25
CA CYS A 845 -28.16 -4.84 11.00
C CYS A 845 -29.38 -3.92 10.84
N ALA A 846 -30.19 -3.70 11.88
CA ALA A 846 -31.39 -2.87 11.83
C ALA A 846 -31.14 -1.44 11.28
N PRO A 847 -30.05 -0.75 11.66
CA PRO A 847 -29.72 0.56 11.09
C PRO A 847 -29.48 0.51 9.57
N LEU A 848 -28.80 -0.53 9.10
CA LEU A 848 -28.51 -0.75 7.68
C LEU A 848 -29.78 -1.09 6.89
N LEU A 849 -30.72 -1.84 7.48
CA LEU A 849 -32.02 -2.12 6.87
C LEU A 849 -32.87 -0.85 6.68
N LYS A 850 -32.89 0.06 7.67
CA LYS A 850 -33.56 1.37 7.55
C LYS A 850 -32.96 2.21 6.42
N VAL A 851 -31.63 2.18 6.32
CA VAL A 851 -30.89 2.86 5.25
C VAL A 851 -31.24 2.28 3.88
N LEU A 852 -31.18 0.96 3.69
CA LEU A 852 -31.54 0.31 2.43
C LEU A 852 -33.01 0.54 2.02
N ASN A 853 -33.94 0.57 2.99
CA ASN A 853 -35.37 0.81 2.72
C ASN A 853 -35.76 2.29 2.53
N SER A 854 -34.85 3.24 2.75
CA SER A 854 -35.16 4.68 2.64
C SER A 854 -35.51 5.16 1.22
N GLY A 855 -35.42 4.31 0.20
CA GLY A 855 -35.73 4.64 -1.20
C GLY A 855 -34.76 5.63 -1.87
N LYS A 856 -33.76 6.13 -1.14
CA LYS A 856 -32.74 7.04 -1.67
C LYS A 856 -31.75 6.25 -2.54
N SER A 857 -31.51 6.76 -3.76
CA SER A 857 -30.47 6.24 -4.65
C SER A 857 -29.09 6.45 -4.02
N ARG A 858 -28.26 5.41 -4.01
CA ARG A 858 -26.89 5.41 -3.49
C ARG A 858 -25.92 5.05 -4.60
N SER A 859 -24.65 5.42 -4.41
CA SER A 859 -23.58 5.05 -5.33
C SER A 859 -23.28 3.54 -5.28
N VAL A 860 -22.64 3.02 -6.33
CA VAL A 860 -22.22 1.60 -6.39
C VAL A 860 -21.26 1.28 -5.25
N GLN A 861 -20.33 2.19 -4.95
CA GLN A 861 -19.34 2.02 -3.88
C GLN A 861 -19.99 1.89 -2.50
N GLU A 862 -20.97 2.74 -2.17
CA GLU A 862 -21.70 2.65 -0.91
C GLU A 862 -22.46 1.31 -0.78
N LEU A 863 -23.03 0.81 -1.88
CA LEU A 863 -23.74 -0.48 -1.89
C LEU A 863 -22.79 -1.67 -1.73
N THR A 864 -21.59 -1.62 -2.32
CA THR A 864 -20.57 -2.67 -2.16
C THR A 864 -20.09 -2.76 -0.71
N VAL A 865 -19.84 -1.62 -0.04
CA VAL A 865 -19.47 -1.62 1.39
C VAL A 865 -20.59 -2.23 2.24
N MET A 866 -21.84 -1.88 1.97
CA MET A 866 -23.00 -2.47 2.67
C MET A 866 -23.10 -3.98 2.41
N GLU A 867 -22.87 -4.45 1.19
CA GLU A 867 -22.88 -5.88 0.83
C GLU A 867 -21.78 -6.67 1.56
N ASN A 868 -20.58 -6.10 1.68
CA ASN A 868 -19.49 -6.69 2.44
C ASN A 868 -19.84 -6.79 3.93
N ILE A 869 -20.42 -5.74 4.52
CA ILE A 869 -20.88 -5.75 5.92
C ILE A 869 -21.95 -6.82 6.16
N ILE A 870 -22.94 -6.92 5.27
CA ILE A 870 -23.97 -7.97 5.34
C ILE A 870 -23.31 -9.35 5.32
N SER A 871 -22.35 -9.57 4.43
CA SER A 871 -21.68 -10.86 4.29
C SER A 871 -20.85 -11.21 5.54
N VAL A 872 -20.10 -10.26 6.11
CA VAL A 872 -19.38 -10.49 7.38
C VAL A 872 -20.37 -10.73 8.53
N GLY A 873 -21.49 -10.01 8.57
CA GLY A 873 -22.56 -10.21 9.55
C GLY A 873 -23.21 -11.59 9.47
N GLU A 874 -23.44 -12.11 8.27
CA GLU A 874 -23.95 -13.48 8.04
C GLU A 874 -22.99 -14.54 8.60
N ILE A 875 -21.67 -14.37 8.36
CA ILE A 875 -20.63 -15.25 8.90
C ILE A 875 -20.59 -15.16 10.44
N PHE A 876 -20.68 -13.96 10.99
CA PHE A 876 -20.70 -13.75 12.44
C PHE A 876 -21.90 -14.42 13.12
N VAL A 877 -23.11 -14.28 12.56
CA VAL A 877 -24.31 -14.93 13.15
C VAL A 877 -24.24 -16.45 13.01
N LYS A 878 -23.65 -16.99 11.94
CA LYS A 878 -23.35 -18.42 11.84
C LYS A 878 -22.42 -18.88 12.96
N ALA A 879 -21.38 -18.12 13.27
CA ALA A 879 -20.48 -18.40 14.39
C ALA A 879 -21.19 -18.34 15.76
N LEU A 880 -22.11 -17.39 15.96
CA LEU A 880 -22.90 -17.27 17.19
C LEU A 880 -23.80 -18.49 17.45
N LYS A 881 -24.42 -19.08 16.42
CA LYS A 881 -25.22 -20.32 16.61
C LYS A 881 -24.39 -21.49 17.14
N GLY A 882 -23.10 -21.56 16.76
CA GLY A 882 -22.19 -22.56 17.30
C GLY A 882 -21.90 -22.39 18.80
N LYS A 883 -21.96 -21.15 19.30
CA LYS A 883 -21.75 -20.79 20.72
C LYS A 883 -22.89 -21.25 21.63
N ASP A 884 -24.15 -21.16 21.18
CA ASP A 884 -25.31 -21.59 21.98
C ASP A 884 -25.26 -23.10 22.29
N ILE A 885 -24.77 -23.90 21.33
CA ILE A 885 -24.54 -25.34 21.50
C ILE A 885 -23.51 -25.63 22.61
N VAL A 886 -22.50 -24.76 22.76
CA VAL A 886 -21.41 -24.90 23.75
C VAL A 886 -21.79 -24.38 25.14
N MET A 887 -22.72 -23.42 25.22
CA MET A 887 -23.21 -22.92 26.52
C MET A 887 -24.05 -23.98 27.27
N LEU A 888 -24.68 -24.90 26.54
CA LEU A 888 -25.55 -25.96 27.07
C LEU A 888 -24.83 -27.23 27.51
N THR A 889 -23.57 -27.45 27.11
CA THR A 889 -22.83 -28.66 27.45
C THR A 889 -22.18 -28.59 28.84
N ARG A 890 -22.41 -29.63 29.65
CA ARG A 890 -21.78 -29.83 30.97
C ARG A 890 -20.44 -30.53 30.79
N VAL A 891 -19.39 -30.02 31.44
CA VAL A 891 -18.06 -30.62 31.41
C VAL A 891 -17.79 -31.24 32.79
N ASP A 892 -17.78 -32.57 32.87
CA ASP A 892 -17.48 -33.32 34.10
C ASP A 892 -15.98 -33.61 34.24
N SER A 893 -15.16 -32.56 34.17
CA SER A 893 -13.70 -32.64 34.22
C SER A 893 -13.08 -31.91 35.41
N ASP A 894 -11.74 -31.93 35.47
CA ASP A 894 -10.89 -31.33 36.51
C ASP A 894 -11.16 -29.82 36.70
N LYS A 895 -10.91 -29.31 37.92
CA LYS A 895 -11.23 -27.93 38.34
C LYS A 895 -10.56 -26.88 37.43
N LEU A 896 -9.36 -27.17 36.93
CA LEU A 896 -8.60 -26.30 36.03
C LEU A 896 -9.26 -26.15 34.64
N ILE A 897 -9.79 -27.25 34.10
CA ILE A 897 -10.45 -27.27 32.79
C ILE A 897 -11.80 -26.57 32.88
N LYS A 898 -12.55 -26.79 33.98
CA LYS A 898 -13.79 -26.06 34.27
C LYS A 898 -13.58 -24.55 34.34
N ASN A 899 -12.51 -24.09 35.00
CA ASN A 899 -12.15 -22.67 35.05
C ASN A 899 -11.81 -22.13 33.65
N THR A 900 -10.98 -22.85 32.90
CA THR A 900 -10.60 -22.47 31.53
C THR A 900 -11.82 -22.35 30.62
N VAL A 901 -12.72 -23.34 30.64
CA VAL A 901 -13.97 -23.30 29.87
C VAL A 901 -14.85 -22.11 30.27
N SER A 902 -14.90 -21.77 31.56
CA SER A 902 -15.62 -20.58 32.04
C SER A 902 -15.01 -19.28 31.51
N GLU A 903 -13.67 -19.17 31.49
CA GLU A 903 -12.95 -18.01 30.95
C GLU A 903 -13.20 -17.84 29.44
N PHE A 904 -13.15 -18.93 28.67
CA PHE A 904 -13.48 -18.91 27.25
C PHE A 904 -14.95 -18.56 26.98
N LYS A 905 -15.89 -19.07 27.79
CA LYS A 905 -17.31 -18.70 27.70
C LYS A 905 -17.49 -17.19 27.91
N GLN A 906 -16.83 -16.64 28.94
CA GLN A 906 -16.85 -15.20 29.22
C GLN A 906 -16.19 -14.36 28.12
N TYR A 907 -15.07 -14.84 27.56
CA TYR A 907 -14.40 -14.23 26.42
C TYR A 907 -15.29 -14.17 25.17
N LEU A 908 -15.92 -15.29 24.80
CA LEU A 908 -16.84 -15.37 23.67
C LEU A 908 -18.08 -14.50 23.88
N GLU A 909 -18.53 -14.32 25.12
CA GLU A 909 -19.62 -13.41 25.48
C GLU A 909 -19.24 -11.94 25.28
N LYS A 910 -18.13 -11.50 25.85
CA LYS A 910 -17.65 -10.13 25.68
C LYS A 910 -17.32 -9.80 24.22
N THR A 911 -16.63 -10.71 23.53
CA THR A 911 -16.28 -10.54 22.11
C THR A 911 -17.55 -10.46 21.25
N SER A 912 -18.57 -11.28 21.55
CA SER A 912 -19.85 -11.19 20.84
C SER A 912 -20.58 -9.86 21.07
N LEU A 913 -20.63 -9.37 22.31
CA LEU A 913 -21.26 -8.07 22.63
C LEU A 913 -20.54 -6.92 21.94
N TRP A 914 -19.21 -6.97 21.93
CA TRP A 914 -18.37 -6.00 21.24
C TRP A 914 -18.61 -6.00 19.73
N LEU A 915 -18.57 -7.17 19.06
CA LEU A 915 -18.83 -7.26 17.62
C LEU A 915 -20.26 -6.80 17.28
N ILE A 916 -21.25 -7.14 18.10
CA ILE A 916 -22.63 -6.66 17.96
C ILE A 916 -22.68 -5.12 18.05
N SER A 917 -21.95 -4.51 18.99
CA SER A 917 -21.89 -3.05 19.11
C SER A 917 -21.26 -2.39 17.88
N PHE A 918 -20.22 -2.99 17.29
CA PHE A 918 -19.57 -2.49 16.08
C PHE A 918 -20.54 -2.44 14.89
N PHE A 919 -21.25 -3.55 14.62
CA PHE A 919 -22.22 -3.63 13.52
C PHE A 919 -23.42 -2.69 13.71
N ARG A 920 -23.74 -2.31 14.96
CA ARG A 920 -24.83 -1.38 15.27
C ARG A 920 -24.44 0.09 15.08
N ASP A 921 -23.24 0.46 15.50
CA ASP A 921 -22.87 1.89 15.68
C ASP A 921 -21.93 2.44 14.60
N GLU A 922 -21.12 1.61 13.91
CA GLU A 922 -20.06 2.07 12.97
C GLU A 922 -20.21 1.58 11.52
N TYR A 923 -21.40 1.08 11.13
CA TYR A 923 -21.64 0.37 9.85
C TYR A 923 -21.57 1.22 8.56
N LEU A 924 -21.57 2.55 8.61
CA LEU A 924 -21.50 3.40 7.40
C LEU A 924 -20.09 3.93 7.09
N THR A 925 -19.15 3.78 8.02
CA THR A 925 -17.81 4.36 7.95
C THR A 925 -16.69 3.32 8.09
N ALA A 926 -17.04 2.03 8.11
CA ALA A 926 -16.07 0.95 8.20
C ALA A 926 -15.13 0.97 7.00
N SER A 927 -13.83 1.04 7.28
CA SER A 927 -12.79 0.88 6.24
C SER A 927 -12.62 -0.58 5.84
N ASP A 928 -12.10 -0.84 4.63
CA ASP A 928 -11.78 -2.21 4.18
C ASP A 928 -10.85 -2.94 5.15
N GLN A 929 -9.89 -2.22 5.75
CA GLN A 929 -9.00 -2.75 6.78
C GLN A 929 -9.78 -3.23 8.00
N GLN A 930 -10.73 -2.42 8.51
CA GLN A 930 -11.57 -2.81 9.64
C GLN A 930 -12.44 -4.03 9.32
N LEU A 931 -12.98 -4.12 8.10
CA LEU A 931 -13.76 -5.29 7.67
C LEU A 931 -12.92 -6.57 7.66
N GLN A 932 -11.66 -6.47 7.23
CA GLN A 932 -10.73 -7.60 7.25
C GLN A 932 -10.33 -8.00 8.69
N GLU A 933 -10.04 -7.03 9.56
CA GLU A 933 -9.75 -7.26 10.98
C GLU A 933 -10.93 -7.94 11.70
N LEU A 934 -12.18 -7.50 11.42
CA LEU A 934 -13.38 -8.14 11.94
C LEU A 934 -13.53 -9.59 11.47
N LEU A 935 -13.27 -9.86 10.18
CA LEU A 935 -13.37 -11.22 9.64
C LEU A 935 -12.40 -12.18 10.37
N TRP A 936 -11.20 -11.70 10.72
CA TRP A 936 -10.24 -12.49 11.49
C TRP A 936 -10.70 -12.75 12.93
N GLU A 937 -11.34 -11.79 13.59
CA GLU A 937 -11.92 -12.02 14.92
C GLU A 937 -13.10 -13.00 14.89
N VAL A 938 -13.92 -12.97 13.83
CA VAL A 938 -14.97 -13.98 13.62
C VAL A 938 -14.36 -15.38 13.45
N ARG A 939 -13.27 -15.51 12.67
CA ARG A 939 -12.53 -16.78 12.53
C ARG A 939 -11.94 -17.27 13.86
N ARG A 940 -11.40 -16.36 14.68
CA ARG A 940 -10.94 -16.70 16.04
C ARG A 940 -12.07 -17.26 16.90
N MET A 941 -13.26 -16.66 16.85
CA MET A 941 -14.44 -17.17 17.56
C MET A 941 -14.87 -18.56 17.08
N GLU A 942 -14.85 -18.82 15.77
CA GLU A 942 -15.15 -20.16 15.22
C GLU A 942 -14.15 -21.21 15.72
N SER A 943 -12.84 -20.90 15.73
CA SER A 943 -11.79 -21.77 16.25
C SER A 943 -11.96 -22.06 17.75
N ALA A 944 -12.26 -21.03 18.55
CA ALA A 944 -12.56 -21.21 19.97
C ALA A 944 -13.81 -22.06 20.22
N THR A 945 -14.86 -21.88 19.41
CA THR A 945 -16.08 -22.69 19.49
C THR A 945 -15.79 -24.16 19.18
N LYS A 946 -15.02 -24.44 18.12
CA LYS A 946 -14.59 -25.82 17.78
C LYS A 946 -13.79 -26.47 18.91
N PHE A 947 -12.88 -25.71 19.53
CA PHE A 947 -12.09 -26.19 20.66
C PHE A 947 -12.95 -26.52 21.88
N LEU A 948 -13.90 -25.64 22.24
CA LEU A 948 -14.81 -25.90 23.35
C LEU A 948 -15.75 -27.08 23.10
N GLN A 949 -16.23 -27.26 21.87
CA GLN A 949 -17.02 -28.45 21.48
C GLN A 949 -16.21 -29.74 21.68
N TYR A 950 -14.93 -29.71 21.31
CA TYR A 950 -14.02 -30.84 21.50
C TYR A 950 -13.84 -31.19 22.99
N ILE A 951 -13.67 -30.18 23.86
CA ILE A 951 -13.51 -30.38 25.31
C ILE A 951 -14.79 -30.90 25.96
N ALA A 952 -15.95 -30.35 25.56
CA ALA A 952 -17.23 -30.65 26.16
C ALA A 952 -17.67 -32.12 26.01
N GLY A 953 -17.18 -32.82 24.98
CA GLY A 953 -17.53 -34.22 24.71
C GLY A 953 -16.64 -35.27 25.39
N ARG A 954 -15.71 -34.89 26.29
CA ARG A 954 -14.68 -35.82 26.80
C ARG A 954 -14.49 -35.78 28.31
N THR A 955 -14.31 -36.97 28.88
CA THR A 955 -14.09 -37.20 30.33
C THR A 955 -12.62 -37.27 30.73
N ILE A 956 -11.70 -37.53 29.78
CA ILE A 956 -10.25 -37.69 30.02
C ILE A 956 -9.47 -36.73 29.10
N ILE A 957 -9.31 -35.47 29.52
CA ILE A 957 -8.38 -34.51 28.90
C ILE A 957 -7.47 -33.98 30.02
N ASN A 958 -6.16 -33.94 29.78
CA ASN A 958 -5.20 -33.34 30.71
C ASN A 958 -4.74 -31.97 30.19
N TYR A 959 -4.37 -31.08 31.10
CA TYR A 959 -3.87 -29.74 30.80
C TYR A 959 -2.39 -29.78 30.34
N ASP A 960 -2.14 -30.24 29.12
CA ASP A 960 -0.81 -30.44 28.55
C ASP A 960 -0.28 -29.24 27.73
N SER A 961 0.89 -29.40 27.11
CA SER A 961 1.54 -28.34 26.31
C SER A 961 0.72 -27.91 25.09
N HIS A 962 0.06 -28.85 24.40
CA HIS A 962 -0.79 -28.55 23.25
C HIS A 962 -2.05 -27.80 23.68
N PHE A 963 -2.66 -28.23 24.79
CA PHE A 963 -3.81 -27.54 25.40
C PHE A 963 -3.46 -26.09 25.76
N ARG A 964 -2.28 -25.85 26.36
CA ARG A 964 -1.78 -24.49 26.66
C ARG A 964 -1.53 -23.67 25.41
N SER A 965 -0.88 -24.23 24.40
CA SER A 965 -0.58 -23.55 23.13
C SER A 965 -1.84 -23.06 22.42
N ILE A 966 -2.91 -23.88 22.40
CA ILE A 966 -4.22 -23.49 21.86
C ILE A 966 -4.85 -22.36 22.68
N ILE A 967 -4.76 -22.43 24.01
CA ILE A 967 -5.27 -21.37 24.89
C ILE A 967 -4.55 -20.06 24.61
N ASP A 968 -3.21 -20.10 24.60
CA ASP A 968 -2.39 -18.92 24.33
C ASP A 968 -2.73 -18.34 22.95
N CYS A 969 -2.85 -19.18 21.91
CA CYS A 969 -3.22 -18.71 20.56
C CYS A 969 -4.59 -18.01 20.50
N LEU A 970 -5.61 -18.55 21.19
CA LEU A 970 -6.98 -18.06 21.11
C LEU A 970 -7.30 -16.92 22.09
N MET A 971 -6.64 -16.88 23.25
CA MET A 971 -6.88 -15.92 24.31
C MET A 971 -5.89 -14.74 24.30
N THR A 972 -4.82 -14.79 23.50
CA THR A 972 -3.88 -13.67 23.37
C THR A 972 -4.52 -12.46 22.72
N TYR A 973 -4.18 -11.27 23.23
CA TYR A 973 -4.73 -9.98 22.78
C TYR A 973 -4.10 -9.42 21.50
N SER A 974 -3.20 -10.16 20.85
CA SER A 974 -2.64 -9.84 19.54
C SER A 974 -3.68 -9.96 18.42
N PRO A 975 -3.45 -9.38 17.23
CA PRO A 975 -4.31 -9.60 16.07
C PRO A 975 -4.33 -11.08 15.66
N PHE A 976 -5.49 -11.62 15.31
CA PHE A 976 -5.58 -12.95 14.70
C PHE A 976 -5.27 -12.83 13.22
N CYS A 977 -4.43 -13.71 12.69
CA CYS A 977 -4.09 -13.73 11.28
C CYS A 977 -3.91 -15.16 10.78
N GLU A 978 -3.50 -15.31 9.54
CA GLU A 978 -3.31 -16.60 8.89
C GLU A 978 -2.30 -17.49 9.64
N SER A 979 -1.20 -16.93 10.14
CA SER A 979 -0.21 -17.68 10.92
C SER A 979 -0.78 -18.17 12.27
N SER A 980 -1.58 -17.35 12.97
CA SER A 980 -2.26 -17.78 14.19
C SER A 980 -3.26 -18.92 13.92
N LEU A 981 -3.97 -18.86 12.80
CA LEU A 981 -4.88 -19.94 12.39
C LEU A 981 -4.13 -21.23 12.08
N ALA A 982 -2.97 -21.15 11.43
CA ALA A 982 -2.12 -22.31 11.15
C ALA A 982 -1.64 -22.99 12.46
N VAL A 983 -1.15 -22.19 13.42
CA VAL A 983 -0.73 -22.69 14.75
C VAL A 983 -1.91 -23.37 15.46
N PHE A 984 -3.09 -22.74 15.48
CA PHE A 984 -4.29 -23.36 16.06
C PHE A 984 -4.61 -24.71 15.39
N SER A 985 -4.62 -24.77 14.06
CA SER A 985 -4.96 -25.98 13.33
C SER A 985 -3.97 -27.13 13.58
N GLU A 986 -2.66 -26.84 13.64
CA GLU A 986 -1.62 -27.83 13.91
C GLU A 986 -1.69 -28.38 15.33
N GLU A 987 -1.77 -27.50 16.32
CA GLU A 987 -1.85 -27.87 17.74
C GLU A 987 -3.17 -28.58 18.06
N PHE A 988 -4.29 -28.13 17.46
CA PHE A 988 -5.58 -28.78 17.61
C PHE A 988 -5.57 -30.19 17.01
N LYS A 989 -4.91 -30.38 15.86
CA LYS A 989 -4.72 -31.71 15.26
C LYS A 989 -3.90 -32.61 16.18
N ALA A 990 -2.76 -32.15 16.69
CA ALA A 990 -1.92 -32.90 17.62
C ALA A 990 -2.68 -33.29 18.90
N LEU A 991 -3.47 -32.36 19.46
CA LEU A 991 -4.33 -32.63 20.62
C LEU A 991 -5.38 -33.70 20.31
N THR A 992 -6.01 -33.63 19.12
CA THR A 992 -7.02 -34.61 18.69
C THR A 992 -6.43 -36.00 18.47
N GLU A 993 -5.20 -36.10 17.97
CA GLU A 993 -4.47 -37.36 17.79
C GLU A 993 -4.06 -37.97 19.15
N LYS A 994 -3.57 -37.13 20.07
CA LYS A 994 -3.03 -37.56 21.38
C LYS A 994 -4.10 -38.04 22.35
N TYR A 995 -5.18 -37.27 22.50
CA TYR A 995 -6.29 -37.66 23.37
C TYR A 995 -7.36 -38.45 22.62
N GLY A 996 -7.14 -38.72 21.33
CA GLY A 996 -8.00 -39.46 20.39
C GLY A 996 -8.27 -40.93 20.72
N GLY A 997 -8.33 -41.31 22.00
CA GLY A 997 -9.03 -42.53 22.42
C GLY A 997 -10.48 -42.45 21.95
N ALA A 998 -10.92 -43.47 21.22
CA ALA A 998 -12.16 -43.51 20.48
C ALA A 998 -13.39 -43.45 21.40
N VAL A 999 -13.82 -42.24 21.77
CA VAL A 999 -15.26 -41.99 21.78
C VAL A 999 -15.62 -41.81 20.32
N ILE A 1000 -16.05 -42.91 19.71
CA ILE A 1000 -16.79 -42.81 18.46
C ILE A 1000 -17.97 -41.91 18.83
N ASN A 1001 -17.98 -40.68 18.32
CA ASN A 1001 -19.19 -39.88 18.24
C ASN A 1001 -20.07 -40.57 17.19
N VAL A 1002 -20.57 -41.76 17.54
CA VAL A 1002 -21.59 -42.44 16.79
C VAL A 1002 -22.81 -41.55 16.96
N THR A 1003 -23.12 -40.78 15.94
CA THR A 1003 -24.39 -40.05 15.88
C THR A 1003 -25.54 -41.04 16.13
N GLU A 1004 -26.68 -40.57 16.65
CA GLU A 1004 -27.82 -41.47 16.88
C GLU A 1004 -28.25 -42.22 15.60
N ASP A 1005 -27.97 -41.64 14.42
CA ASP A 1005 -28.17 -42.26 13.11
C ASP A 1005 -27.15 -43.37 12.79
N GLU A 1006 -25.88 -43.21 13.19
CA GLU A 1006 -24.87 -44.26 13.10
C GLU A 1006 -25.11 -45.38 14.12
N LYS A 1007 -25.63 -45.09 15.33
CA LYS A 1007 -25.95 -46.11 16.35
C LYS A 1007 -27.08 -47.00 15.86
N LYS A 1008 -28.14 -46.38 15.33
CA LYS A 1008 -29.24 -47.09 14.66
C LYS A 1008 -28.75 -47.91 13.47
N SER A 1009 -27.76 -47.40 12.72
CA SER A 1009 -27.17 -48.13 11.60
C SER A 1009 -26.32 -49.33 12.03
N ILE A 1010 -25.60 -49.25 13.15
CA ILE A 1010 -24.81 -50.35 13.74
C ILE A 1010 -25.74 -51.41 14.33
N LEU A 1011 -26.76 -51.02 15.10
CA LEU A 1011 -27.77 -51.95 15.65
C LEU A 1011 -28.52 -52.67 14.52
N LYS A 1012 -28.92 -51.96 13.46
CA LYS A 1012 -29.61 -52.53 12.30
C LYS A 1012 -28.69 -53.42 11.45
N ALA A 1013 -27.38 -53.17 11.44
CA ALA A 1013 -26.40 -53.98 10.72
C ALA A 1013 -26.02 -55.27 11.46
N MET A 1014 -26.01 -55.24 12.80
CA MET A 1014 -25.65 -56.40 13.62
C MET A 1014 -26.84 -57.32 13.91
N ALA A 1015 -28.08 -56.80 13.83
CA ALA A 1015 -29.34 -57.56 13.96
C ALA A 1015 -29.45 -58.43 15.24
N LEU A 1016 -28.83 -57.99 16.33
CA LEU A 1016 -28.87 -58.67 17.64
C LEU A 1016 -30.04 -58.14 18.50
N THR A 1017 -30.55 -58.97 19.39
CA THR A 1017 -31.51 -58.55 20.43
C THR A 1017 -30.83 -57.64 21.47
N LYS A 1018 -31.62 -56.91 22.26
CA LYS A 1018 -31.09 -56.03 23.32
C LYS A 1018 -30.34 -56.84 24.39
N GLY A 1019 -29.25 -56.30 24.91
CA GLY A 1019 -28.41 -56.90 25.96
C GLY A 1019 -27.13 -57.60 25.46
N HIS A 1020 -26.77 -57.46 24.18
CA HIS A 1020 -25.59 -58.13 23.59
C HIS A 1020 -24.33 -57.24 23.53
N TRP A 1021 -24.41 -55.99 23.97
CA TRP A 1021 -23.35 -55.00 23.86
C TRP A 1021 -22.69 -54.73 25.22
N PHE A 1022 -21.35 -54.69 25.23
CA PHE A 1022 -20.52 -54.56 26.42
C PHE A 1022 -19.38 -53.56 26.21
N GLN A 1023 -18.77 -53.08 27.28
CA GLN A 1023 -17.64 -52.16 27.27
C GLN A 1023 -16.46 -52.74 28.06
N CYS A 1024 -15.26 -52.53 27.52
CA CYS A 1024 -14.02 -52.82 28.25
C CYS A 1024 -13.78 -51.79 29.37
N PRO A 1025 -12.76 -51.97 30.24
CA PRO A 1025 -12.48 -51.06 31.36
C PRO A 1025 -12.16 -49.62 30.91
N ARG A 1026 -11.67 -49.45 29.67
CA ARG A 1026 -11.38 -48.14 29.06
C ARG A 1026 -12.54 -47.57 28.22
N GLY A 1027 -13.70 -48.23 28.20
CA GLY A 1027 -14.93 -47.73 27.59
C GLY A 1027 -15.16 -48.11 26.13
N HIS A 1028 -14.28 -48.90 25.51
CA HIS A 1028 -14.47 -49.36 24.13
C HIS A 1028 -15.59 -50.41 24.04
N VAL A 1029 -16.54 -50.18 23.13
CA VAL A 1029 -17.72 -51.03 22.94
C VAL A 1029 -17.37 -52.26 22.11
N TYR A 1030 -17.81 -53.42 22.56
CA TYR A 1030 -17.78 -54.68 21.82
C TYR A 1030 -19.12 -55.42 21.99
N CYS A 1031 -19.40 -56.41 21.14
CA CYS A 1031 -20.60 -57.23 21.26
C CYS A 1031 -20.26 -58.71 21.46
N ILE A 1032 -21.16 -59.44 22.11
CA ILE A 1032 -21.12 -60.90 22.25
C ILE A 1032 -22.32 -61.45 21.47
N THR A 1033 -22.06 -62.14 20.37
CA THR A 1033 -23.09 -62.43 19.35
C THR A 1033 -23.97 -63.63 19.70
N GLU A 1034 -23.41 -64.83 19.82
CA GLU A 1034 -24.15 -66.10 19.75
C GLU A 1034 -25.28 -66.24 20.78
N CYS A 1035 -24.97 -66.16 22.07
CA CYS A 1035 -25.96 -66.30 23.16
C CYS A 1035 -26.05 -65.05 24.05
N GLY A 1036 -25.26 -64.01 23.77
CA GLY A 1036 -25.17 -62.80 24.60
C GLY A 1036 -24.47 -62.96 25.95
N GLY A 1037 -24.10 -64.19 26.34
CA GLY A 1037 -23.30 -64.49 27.54
C GLY A 1037 -21.81 -64.72 27.23
N ALA A 1038 -20.93 -64.30 28.14
CA ALA A 1038 -19.49 -64.35 27.92
C ALA A 1038 -18.91 -65.76 28.10
N MET A 1039 -18.51 -66.40 27.00
CA MET A 1039 -17.97 -67.78 26.98
C MET A 1039 -16.49 -67.87 26.63
N GLN A 1040 -15.90 -66.75 26.20
CA GLN A 1040 -14.49 -66.64 25.84
C GLN A 1040 -13.91 -65.33 26.37
N GLN A 1041 -12.65 -65.37 26.82
CA GLN A 1041 -11.85 -64.17 27.08
C GLN A 1041 -11.01 -63.83 25.86
N SER A 1042 -10.93 -62.54 25.55
CA SER A 1042 -10.14 -61.98 24.46
C SER A 1042 -9.50 -60.67 24.90
N THR A 1043 -8.75 -60.01 24.02
CA THR A 1043 -8.18 -58.69 24.27
C THR A 1043 -8.89 -57.64 23.43
N CYS A 1044 -9.09 -56.46 23.98
CA CYS A 1044 -9.71 -55.34 23.28
C CYS A 1044 -8.79 -54.91 22.14
N ASN A 1045 -9.30 -54.94 20.91
CA ASN A 1045 -8.51 -54.57 19.73
C ASN A 1045 -8.01 -53.11 19.76
N GLU A 1046 -8.62 -52.25 20.57
CA GLU A 1046 -8.29 -50.82 20.64
C GLU A 1046 -7.35 -50.47 21.80
N CYS A 1047 -7.49 -51.11 22.97
CA CYS A 1047 -6.63 -50.81 24.14
C CYS A 1047 -5.82 -51.98 24.69
N GLY A 1048 -5.98 -53.20 24.17
CA GLY A 1048 -5.28 -54.40 24.64
C GLY A 1048 -5.77 -54.98 25.97
N GLU A 1049 -6.68 -54.31 26.68
CA GLU A 1049 -7.24 -54.81 27.96
C GLU A 1049 -8.07 -56.09 27.77
N GLN A 1050 -8.18 -56.93 28.80
CA GLN A 1050 -8.97 -58.15 28.72
C GLN A 1050 -10.47 -57.88 28.65
N ILE A 1051 -11.14 -58.48 27.66
CA ILE A 1051 -12.58 -58.39 27.40
C ILE A 1051 -13.21 -59.79 27.35
N GLY A 1052 -14.51 -59.89 27.63
CA GLY A 1052 -15.23 -61.17 27.66
C GLY A 1052 -15.29 -61.81 29.05
N GLY A 1053 -15.24 -63.14 29.11
CA GLY A 1053 -15.53 -63.93 30.31
C GLY A 1053 -15.65 -65.44 30.04
N MET A 1054 -16.01 -66.24 31.03
CA MET A 1054 -16.18 -67.70 30.89
C MET A 1054 -17.44 -68.16 31.62
N ASN A 1055 -18.04 -69.29 31.20
CA ASN A 1055 -19.25 -69.88 31.79
C ASN A 1055 -20.43 -68.88 31.85
N HIS A 1056 -20.60 -68.09 30.80
CA HIS A 1056 -21.58 -67.01 30.67
C HIS A 1056 -21.43 -65.86 31.69
N ALA A 1057 -20.41 -65.88 32.54
CA ALA A 1057 -20.09 -64.82 33.48
C ALA A 1057 -19.10 -63.85 32.84
N LEU A 1058 -19.49 -62.58 32.76
CA LEU A 1058 -18.63 -61.50 32.28
C LEU A 1058 -17.51 -61.22 33.30
N LEU A 1059 -16.31 -60.90 32.83
CA LEU A 1059 -15.24 -60.42 33.71
C LEU A 1059 -15.70 -59.18 34.51
N PRO A 1060 -15.41 -59.08 35.82
CA PRO A 1060 -15.87 -57.97 36.67
C PRO A 1060 -15.41 -56.58 36.21
N SER A 1061 -14.33 -56.53 35.45
CA SER A 1061 -13.77 -55.30 34.89
C SER A 1061 -14.52 -54.78 33.66
N ASN A 1062 -15.37 -55.60 33.04
CA ASN A 1062 -16.21 -55.23 31.90
C ASN A 1062 -17.64 -54.90 32.37
N ARG A 1063 -18.34 -54.08 31.59
CA ARG A 1063 -19.72 -53.64 31.92
C ARG A 1063 -20.63 -53.70 30.69
N VAL A 1064 -21.96 -53.71 30.90
CA VAL A 1064 -22.94 -53.66 29.80
C VAL A 1064 -22.93 -52.28 29.16
N ALA A 1065 -22.98 -52.22 27.83
CA ALA A 1065 -22.97 -50.97 27.05
C ALA A 1065 -24.40 -50.41 26.89
N THR A 1066 -25.03 -50.00 27.98
CA THR A 1066 -26.44 -49.54 27.99
C THR A 1066 -26.70 -48.37 27.03
N ASP A 1067 -25.71 -47.53 26.75
CA ASP A 1067 -25.82 -46.38 25.84
C ASP A 1067 -25.93 -46.77 24.35
N MET A 1068 -25.75 -48.05 24.00
CA MET A 1068 -25.86 -48.56 22.63
C MET A 1068 -27.26 -49.07 22.30
N ASP A 1069 -27.84 -49.94 23.13
CA ASP A 1069 -29.14 -50.60 22.85
C ASP A 1069 -30.22 -50.34 23.91
N GLY A 1070 -29.88 -49.59 24.96
CA GLY A 1070 -30.77 -49.24 26.07
C GLY A 1070 -30.99 -50.37 27.08
N SER A 1071 -30.25 -51.48 27.01
CA SER A 1071 -30.42 -52.60 27.94
C SER A 1071 -29.69 -52.37 29.27
N PRO A 1072 -30.38 -52.46 30.42
CA PRO A 1072 -29.74 -52.33 31.73
C PRO A 1072 -29.00 -53.62 32.17
N ARG A 1073 -29.18 -54.74 31.46
CA ARG A 1073 -28.56 -56.04 31.75
C ARG A 1073 -28.13 -56.75 30.46
N GLY A 1074 -27.25 -57.74 30.58
CA GLY A 1074 -26.87 -58.60 29.47
C GLY A 1074 -28.02 -59.52 29.06
N ALA A 1075 -28.08 -59.95 27.80
CA ALA A 1075 -29.19 -60.77 27.29
C ALA A 1075 -29.29 -62.16 27.96
N TRP A 1076 -28.21 -62.62 28.59
CA TRP A 1076 -28.12 -63.90 29.30
C TRP A 1076 -28.31 -63.79 30.82
N SER A 1077 -28.37 -62.56 31.38
CA SER A 1077 -28.35 -62.29 32.83
C SER A 1077 -29.70 -61.98 33.45
#